data_AF-A0A812YYS4-F1
#
_entry.id   AF-A0A812YYS4-F1
#
_cell.length_a   1.000
_cell.length_b   1.000
_cell.length_c   1.000
_cell.angle_alpha   90.00
_cell.angle_beta   90.00
_cell.angle_gamma   90.00
#
_symmetry.space_group_name_H-M   'P 1'
#
loop_
_entity.id
_entity.type
_entity.pdbx_description
1 polymer ?
#
loop_
_entity_poly.entity_id
_entity_poly.type
_entity_poly.pdbx_seq_one_letter_code
_entity_poly.pdbx_strand_id
1 'polypeptide(L)'
;FMKPRDDSSLAERQGNWKLALKVGKTATLGFSNSLWTNSDLLNEASAPATEEDAKYSAFNTEPFKRVRMCVGSPESNCVEHVFSKKYDNAKALFSAGYIRDKSVKRDEILSTFGPAKDSYQDCPMQRPGFNIECNDGNKARWGFCLNCASQGCQNDDGNDADAAIGIGLAGQSTDTELGGGWTAYFASGKGTCSANSKTFKAVWFWVDSLKKPIAKGDYKVLPGKKCKGTPYTFDLSSNCDGFQGLSVEQCQNKCFESAKAPNCPQKTCGAAVSYKGGWCHLYEECPEQYDRSEATAIIGKERQGNWKLALKVGKTATLGFSNPLWTNSDLLNEASAPATEEDAKYGAFNTEPFKRLRMCVGSPESNCVEHVFSKKYDNVKDLFNAGYIRDETVKRDEILSTFGPTKGSYQDCPMQRPGFNIECNDGNKARWGFCLNCASQGCQNDDGNDADAAIGIGLAGQATDTELGGGWTAYFASGKGTCSANSKTFKSVWLWIDSLNKPKKPPRKGHWELAMKVGKTATLGFSSPLWTTDDLLNSGSPMATEEDAKYDAFNTVPFKKVRMCIGSPGSNCVEHVFSKKYKNAKTLFSAGYIRDETVKRDEILKKFGPAEGSYQDCPMQRPGFNIECNDGNKARWGFCLNCASQGCQNDDSNDADAAIGIGLAGQATDSELGGGWTAYFASGKGTCSANSKTFKSVWFWVSSLEGSSKPYTLTKDEWTPVMKIAE
;
A
#
# COMPACT_ATOMS: atom_id res chain seq x y z
N PHE A 1 -6.91 -41.87 20.58
CA PHE A 1 -6.82 -40.46 21.05
C PHE A 1 -6.01 -39.66 20.04
N MET A 2 -6.68 -39.12 19.01
CA MET A 2 -6.07 -38.23 18.03
C MET A 2 -6.03 -36.81 18.61
N LYS A 3 -4.86 -36.16 18.53
CA LYS A 3 -4.71 -34.73 18.86
C LYS A 3 -5.59 -33.88 17.92
N PRO A 4 -6.20 -32.79 18.41
CA PRO A 4 -6.88 -31.82 17.56
C PRO A 4 -5.87 -31.21 16.57
N ARG A 5 -6.24 -31.16 15.29
CA ARG A 5 -5.52 -30.32 14.30
C ARG A 5 -5.78 -28.86 14.64
N ASP A 6 -4.69 -28.11 14.68
CA ASP A 6 -4.63 -26.65 14.81
C ASP A 6 -5.35 -25.99 13.61
N ASP A 7 -6.36 -25.18 13.91
CA ASP A 7 -7.33 -24.59 12.99
C ASP A 7 -6.87 -23.22 12.43
N SER A 8 -5.55 -22.99 12.38
CA SER A 8 -4.96 -21.72 11.94
C SER A 8 -4.76 -21.59 10.42
N SER A 9 -5.22 -22.56 9.61
CA SER A 9 -5.08 -22.56 8.14
C SER A 9 -6.34 -22.16 7.36
N LEU A 10 -7.47 -21.83 8.03
CA LEU A 10 -8.71 -21.44 7.35
C LEU A 10 -8.77 -19.96 6.91
N ALA A 11 -7.83 -19.11 7.32
CA ALA A 11 -7.84 -17.67 7.01
C ALA A 11 -7.34 -17.30 5.59
N GLU A 12 -6.79 -18.24 4.81
CA GLU A 12 -6.22 -17.96 3.47
C GLU A 12 -7.21 -18.18 2.29
N ARG A 13 -8.48 -18.52 2.54
CA ARG A 13 -9.45 -18.89 1.48
C ARG A 13 -10.57 -17.88 1.15
N GLN A 14 -10.49 -16.63 1.58
CA GLN A 14 -11.50 -15.63 1.21
C GLN A 14 -11.06 -14.81 -0.01
N GLY A 15 -11.46 -15.25 -1.21
CA GLY A 15 -11.31 -14.49 -2.46
C GLY A 15 -12.21 -13.24 -2.49
N ASN A 16 -11.83 -12.24 -3.28
CA ASN A 16 -12.59 -11.02 -3.53
C ASN A 16 -13.55 -11.23 -4.72
N TRP A 17 -14.58 -12.03 -4.48
CA TRP A 17 -15.52 -12.44 -5.52
C TRP A 17 -16.43 -11.30 -5.97
N LYS A 18 -16.47 -11.05 -7.28
CA LYS A 18 -17.40 -10.12 -7.94
C LYS A 18 -18.27 -10.90 -8.91
N LEU A 19 -19.60 -10.75 -8.80
CA LEU A 19 -20.53 -11.39 -9.72
C LEU A 19 -20.39 -10.73 -11.09
N ALA A 20 -19.98 -11.50 -12.09
CA ALA A 20 -19.75 -11.00 -13.43
C ALA A 20 -20.91 -11.33 -14.36
N LEU A 21 -21.51 -12.51 -14.22
CA LEU A 21 -22.61 -12.96 -15.06
C LEU A 21 -23.56 -13.86 -14.24
N LYS A 22 -24.86 -13.73 -14.50
CA LYS A 22 -25.88 -14.72 -14.14
C LYS A 22 -26.49 -15.26 -15.40
N VAL A 23 -26.64 -16.56 -15.41
CA VAL A 23 -27.27 -17.28 -16.50
C VAL A 23 -28.54 -17.90 -15.97
N GLY A 24 -29.67 -17.43 -16.47
CA GLY A 24 -30.98 -17.92 -16.08
C GLY A 24 -31.29 -19.27 -16.72
N LYS A 25 -32.47 -19.81 -16.41
CA LYS A 25 -33.00 -21.01 -17.08
C LYS A 25 -33.61 -20.64 -18.45
N THR A 26 -32.84 -19.96 -19.29
CA THR A 26 -33.29 -19.43 -20.58
C THR A 26 -32.24 -19.69 -21.69
N ALA A 27 -32.60 -19.35 -22.93
CA ALA A 27 -31.72 -19.38 -24.08
C ALA A 27 -30.90 -18.09 -24.29
N THR A 28 -31.18 -17.02 -23.53
CA THR A 28 -30.64 -15.68 -23.79
C THR A 28 -29.11 -15.68 -23.83
N LEU A 29 -28.47 -16.25 -22.82
CA LEU A 29 -27.01 -16.36 -22.74
C LEU A 29 -26.49 -17.68 -23.33
N GLY A 30 -27.11 -18.15 -24.41
CA GLY A 30 -26.61 -19.25 -25.25
C GLY A 30 -25.21 -18.98 -25.82
N PHE A 31 -24.57 -20.02 -26.37
CA PHE A 31 -23.21 -19.92 -26.90
C PHE A 31 -23.02 -18.74 -27.85
N SER A 32 -23.92 -18.54 -28.81
CA SER A 32 -23.75 -17.58 -29.90
C SER A 32 -24.06 -16.13 -29.52
N ASN A 33 -24.53 -15.87 -28.30
CA ASN A 33 -24.93 -14.52 -27.91
C ASN A 33 -23.73 -13.56 -27.87
N SER A 34 -23.89 -12.37 -28.45
CA SER A 34 -22.85 -11.33 -28.51
C SER A 34 -22.48 -10.75 -27.14
N LEU A 35 -23.32 -10.91 -26.12
CA LEU A 35 -23.04 -10.51 -24.74
C LEU A 35 -21.84 -11.22 -24.13
N TRP A 36 -21.39 -12.35 -24.68
CA TRP A 36 -20.14 -12.97 -24.23
C TRP A 36 -18.88 -12.17 -24.62
N THR A 37 -18.94 -11.42 -25.71
CA THR A 37 -17.75 -10.81 -26.35
C THR A 37 -17.84 -9.29 -26.50
N ASN A 38 -19.02 -8.69 -26.35
CA ASN A 38 -19.22 -7.24 -26.39
C ASN A 38 -19.16 -6.60 -24.98
N SER A 39 -19.32 -5.28 -24.92
CA SER A 39 -19.33 -4.53 -23.65
C SER A 39 -20.73 -4.30 -23.06
N ASP A 40 -21.79 -4.69 -23.76
CA ASP A 40 -23.16 -4.38 -23.34
C ASP A 40 -23.49 -5.11 -22.04
N LEU A 41 -24.28 -4.47 -21.19
CA LEU A 41 -24.76 -5.01 -19.92
C LEU A 41 -26.18 -5.55 -20.11
N LEU A 42 -26.58 -6.50 -19.26
CA LEU A 42 -27.91 -7.10 -19.30
C LEU A 42 -28.45 -7.14 -17.87
N ASN A 43 -29.64 -6.58 -17.64
CA ASN A 43 -30.32 -6.60 -16.35
C ASN A 43 -29.37 -6.29 -15.17
N GLU A 44 -28.53 -5.26 -15.29
CA GLU A 44 -27.47 -4.95 -14.30
C GLU A 44 -28.03 -4.66 -12.90
N ALA A 45 -29.29 -4.26 -12.83
CA ALA A 45 -30.01 -4.05 -11.58
C ALA A 45 -30.50 -5.35 -10.93
N SER A 46 -30.39 -6.49 -11.60
CA SER A 46 -30.86 -7.77 -11.11
C SER A 46 -30.14 -8.20 -9.83
N ALA A 47 -30.90 -8.55 -8.79
CA ALA A 47 -30.35 -8.96 -7.50
C ALA A 47 -29.61 -10.32 -7.62
N PRO A 48 -28.53 -10.56 -6.87
CA PRO A 48 -27.81 -11.84 -6.94
C PRO A 48 -28.69 -13.06 -6.71
N ALA A 49 -29.72 -12.99 -5.86
CA ALA A 49 -30.58 -14.13 -5.55
C ALA A 49 -31.57 -14.52 -6.67
N THR A 50 -31.79 -13.71 -7.70
CA THR A 50 -32.78 -14.00 -8.76
C THR A 50 -32.19 -14.86 -9.88
N GLU A 51 -32.96 -15.82 -10.39
CA GLU A 51 -32.56 -16.78 -11.45
C GLU A 51 -32.76 -16.27 -12.89
N GLU A 52 -32.61 -14.96 -13.12
CA GLU A 52 -32.69 -14.36 -14.46
C GLU A 52 -31.29 -14.10 -15.06
N ASP A 53 -31.24 -13.93 -16.38
CA ASP A 53 -30.01 -13.56 -17.08
C ASP A 53 -29.58 -12.14 -16.70
N ALA A 54 -28.30 -11.98 -16.32
CA ALA A 54 -27.73 -10.68 -16.07
C ALA A 54 -26.24 -10.66 -16.40
N LYS A 55 -25.76 -9.53 -16.92
CA LYS A 55 -24.34 -9.26 -17.17
C LYS A 55 -23.97 -7.96 -16.48
N TYR A 56 -23.02 -8.05 -15.57
CA TYR A 56 -22.61 -6.94 -14.71
C TYR A 56 -21.35 -6.26 -15.27
N SER A 57 -21.12 -5.02 -14.84
CA SER A 57 -19.90 -4.27 -15.15
C SER A 57 -18.63 -5.06 -14.88
N ALA A 58 -18.65 -5.88 -13.82
CA ALA A 58 -17.51 -6.70 -13.43
C ALA A 58 -17.02 -7.65 -14.54
N PHE A 59 -17.91 -8.11 -15.43
CA PHE A 59 -17.56 -8.91 -16.59
C PHE A 59 -16.62 -8.19 -17.55
N ASN A 60 -16.76 -6.86 -17.67
CA ASN A 60 -15.99 -6.02 -18.57
C ASN A 60 -14.78 -5.37 -17.91
N THR A 61 -14.74 -5.30 -16.57
CA THR A 61 -13.78 -4.43 -15.87
C THR A 61 -12.83 -5.13 -14.91
N GLU A 62 -13.17 -6.34 -14.42
CA GLU A 62 -12.40 -6.92 -13.31
C GLU A 62 -11.29 -7.86 -13.79
N PRO A 63 -10.01 -7.54 -13.56
CA PRO A 63 -8.92 -8.46 -13.79
C PRO A 63 -8.95 -9.61 -12.78
N PHE A 64 -8.71 -10.84 -13.24
CA PHE A 64 -8.71 -12.02 -12.39
C PHE A 64 -7.67 -13.05 -12.81
N LYS A 65 -7.37 -13.96 -11.88
CA LYS A 65 -6.69 -15.25 -12.13
C LYS A 65 -7.54 -16.45 -11.74
N ARG A 66 -8.68 -16.21 -11.09
CA ARG A 66 -9.54 -17.26 -10.56
C ARG A 66 -11.00 -16.90 -10.80
N VAL A 67 -11.79 -17.90 -11.18
CA VAL A 67 -13.23 -17.79 -11.41
C VAL A 67 -13.95 -18.86 -10.60
N ARG A 68 -15.24 -18.62 -10.36
CA ARG A 68 -16.14 -19.54 -9.67
C ARG A 68 -17.46 -19.58 -10.41
N MET A 69 -17.98 -20.78 -10.59
CA MET A 69 -19.32 -21.03 -11.14
C MET A 69 -20.15 -21.77 -10.09
N CYS A 70 -21.26 -21.18 -9.67
CA CYS A 70 -22.21 -21.80 -8.75
C CYS A 70 -23.52 -22.15 -9.47
N VAL A 71 -24.10 -23.31 -9.21
CA VAL A 71 -25.25 -23.83 -9.95
C VAL A 71 -26.44 -24.08 -9.02
N GLY A 72 -27.60 -23.53 -9.39
CA GLY A 72 -28.84 -23.59 -8.60
C GLY A 72 -28.87 -22.69 -7.37
N SER A 73 -27.75 -22.05 -7.02
CA SER A 73 -27.65 -21.08 -5.93
C SER A 73 -26.52 -20.09 -6.20
N PRO A 74 -26.61 -18.82 -5.75
CA PRO A 74 -25.57 -17.81 -5.98
C PRO A 74 -24.22 -18.12 -5.34
N GLU A 75 -24.21 -18.78 -4.16
CA GLU A 75 -23.02 -18.90 -3.31
C GLU A 75 -22.73 -20.33 -2.83
N SER A 76 -23.60 -21.29 -3.14
CA SER A 76 -23.42 -22.70 -2.79
C SER A 76 -23.40 -23.58 -4.03
N ASN A 77 -22.86 -24.80 -3.90
CA ASN A 77 -22.73 -25.75 -5.02
C ASN A 77 -21.92 -25.15 -6.18
N CYS A 78 -20.62 -24.96 -5.95
CA CYS A 78 -19.74 -24.22 -6.85
C CYS A 78 -18.51 -25.03 -7.26
N VAL A 79 -18.04 -24.76 -8.47
CA VAL A 79 -16.73 -25.16 -8.99
C VAL A 79 -15.86 -23.92 -9.18
N GLU A 80 -14.60 -24.00 -8.73
CA GLU A 80 -13.60 -22.95 -8.92
C GLU A 80 -12.54 -23.38 -9.92
N HIS A 81 -12.02 -22.42 -10.68
CA HIS A 81 -10.94 -22.64 -11.61
C HIS A 81 -9.91 -21.51 -11.54
N VAL A 82 -8.63 -21.88 -11.54
CA VAL A 82 -7.48 -20.97 -11.47
C VAL A 82 -6.71 -21.05 -12.77
N PHE A 83 -6.54 -19.92 -13.42
CA PHE A 83 -5.81 -19.81 -14.68
C PHE A 83 -4.31 -19.67 -14.43
N SER A 84 -3.50 -20.24 -15.33
CA SER A 84 -2.05 -20.05 -15.34
C SER A 84 -1.64 -18.60 -15.64
N LYS A 85 -2.47 -17.87 -16.40
CA LYS A 85 -2.29 -16.46 -16.73
C LYS A 85 -3.39 -15.58 -16.16
N LYS A 86 -3.10 -14.28 -16.06
CA LYS A 86 -4.09 -13.26 -15.72
C LYS A 86 -4.96 -12.95 -16.96
N TYR A 87 -6.26 -12.75 -16.74
CA TYR A 87 -7.14 -12.09 -17.70
C TYR A 87 -7.47 -10.67 -17.23
N ASP A 88 -7.59 -9.74 -18.16
CA ASP A 88 -7.94 -8.35 -17.84
C ASP A 88 -9.42 -8.20 -17.45
N ASN A 89 -10.28 -9.07 -17.96
CA ASN A 89 -11.69 -9.21 -17.61
C ASN A 89 -12.31 -10.45 -18.28
N ALA A 90 -13.58 -10.75 -17.97
CA ALA A 90 -14.25 -11.96 -18.46
C ALA A 90 -14.58 -11.84 -19.96
N LYS A 91 -14.88 -10.63 -20.44
CA LYS A 91 -14.98 -10.34 -21.88
C LYS A 91 -13.71 -10.75 -22.63
N ALA A 92 -12.53 -10.43 -22.11
CA ALA A 92 -11.26 -10.82 -22.72
C ALA A 92 -11.07 -12.34 -22.73
N LEU A 93 -11.48 -13.04 -21.65
CA LEU A 93 -11.48 -14.50 -21.59
C LEU A 93 -12.38 -15.12 -22.68
N PHE A 94 -13.64 -14.68 -22.75
CA PHE A 94 -14.62 -15.24 -23.70
C PHE A 94 -14.42 -14.77 -25.15
N SER A 95 -13.65 -13.70 -25.38
CA SER A 95 -13.24 -13.25 -26.72
C SER A 95 -11.97 -13.92 -27.26
N ALA A 96 -11.24 -14.69 -26.45
CA ALA A 96 -9.94 -15.25 -26.82
C ALA A 96 -9.98 -16.47 -27.77
N GLY A 97 -11.16 -16.81 -28.32
CA GLY A 97 -11.37 -18.06 -29.07
C GLY A 97 -11.30 -19.29 -28.17
N TYR A 98 -11.16 -20.49 -28.76
CA TYR A 98 -11.07 -21.75 -28.03
C TYR A 98 -9.83 -21.79 -27.13
N ILE A 99 -10.04 -22.01 -25.83
CA ILE A 99 -9.00 -22.23 -24.84
C ILE A 99 -9.13 -23.63 -24.31
N ARG A 100 -8.23 -24.52 -24.73
CA ARG A 100 -8.10 -25.85 -24.16
C ARG A 100 -7.45 -25.77 -22.79
N ASP A 101 -8.13 -26.26 -21.76
CA ASP A 101 -7.63 -26.27 -20.39
C ASP A 101 -7.90 -27.59 -19.68
N LYS A 102 -6.84 -28.40 -19.56
CA LYS A 102 -6.88 -29.71 -18.89
C LYS A 102 -7.00 -29.63 -17.37
N SER A 103 -6.85 -28.44 -16.77
CA SER A 103 -7.00 -28.24 -15.33
C SER A 103 -8.45 -28.01 -14.89
N VAL A 104 -9.39 -27.94 -15.86
CA VAL A 104 -10.83 -28.04 -15.57
C VAL A 104 -11.11 -29.35 -14.83
N LYS A 105 -11.90 -29.26 -13.77
CA LYS A 105 -12.16 -30.40 -12.89
C LYS A 105 -13.48 -31.07 -13.25
N ARG A 106 -13.39 -32.15 -14.04
CA ARG A 106 -14.52 -32.95 -14.51
C ARG A 106 -15.51 -33.28 -13.40
N ASP A 107 -15.03 -33.90 -12.33
CA ASP A 107 -15.88 -34.42 -11.27
C ASP A 107 -16.55 -33.30 -10.47
N GLU A 108 -15.90 -32.14 -10.33
CA GLU A 108 -16.52 -30.96 -9.71
C GLU A 108 -17.62 -30.38 -10.59
N ILE A 109 -17.44 -30.32 -11.92
CA ILE A 109 -18.51 -29.88 -12.84
C ILE A 109 -19.68 -30.86 -12.82
N LEU A 110 -19.42 -32.18 -12.91
CA LEU A 110 -20.47 -33.19 -12.85
C LEU A 110 -21.24 -33.12 -11.52
N SER A 111 -20.54 -33.04 -10.39
CA SER A 111 -21.16 -32.87 -9.07
C SER A 111 -21.98 -31.59 -8.99
N THR A 112 -21.45 -30.48 -9.52
CA THR A 112 -22.09 -29.16 -9.46
C THR A 112 -23.37 -29.08 -10.30
N PHE A 113 -23.36 -29.63 -11.52
CA PHE A 113 -24.55 -29.64 -12.38
C PHE A 113 -25.54 -30.76 -12.02
N GLY A 114 -25.04 -31.87 -11.50
CA GLY A 114 -25.81 -33.00 -11.00
C GLY A 114 -26.62 -33.77 -12.04
N PRO A 115 -26.04 -34.22 -13.18
CA PRO A 115 -26.68 -35.24 -14.00
C PRO A 115 -26.80 -36.54 -13.20
N ALA A 116 -27.86 -37.32 -13.45
CA ALA A 116 -28.07 -38.57 -12.72
C ALA A 116 -26.89 -39.54 -12.97
N LYS A 117 -26.48 -40.27 -11.93
CA LYS A 117 -25.44 -41.30 -12.06
C LYS A 117 -25.87 -42.33 -13.12
N ASP A 118 -24.90 -42.81 -13.91
CA ASP A 118 -25.08 -43.72 -15.05
C ASP A 118 -25.90 -43.14 -16.22
N SER A 119 -26.37 -41.88 -16.18
CA SER A 119 -27.14 -41.28 -17.29
C SER A 119 -26.28 -40.67 -18.39
N TYR A 120 -25.00 -40.49 -18.12
CA TYR A 120 -23.97 -39.97 -19.02
C TYR A 120 -22.81 -40.95 -19.09
N GLN A 121 -21.99 -40.81 -20.12
CA GLN A 121 -20.83 -41.66 -20.29
C GLN A 121 -19.66 -41.18 -19.41
N ASP A 122 -19.22 -42.01 -18.45
CA ASP A 122 -18.13 -41.65 -17.53
C ASP A 122 -16.75 -41.85 -18.17
N CYS A 123 -16.31 -40.84 -18.93
CA CYS A 123 -15.02 -40.83 -19.62
C CYS A 123 -14.17 -39.61 -19.26
N PRO A 124 -12.86 -39.61 -19.59
CA PRO A 124 -12.09 -38.40 -19.69
C PRO A 124 -12.80 -37.33 -20.53
N MET A 125 -12.66 -36.06 -20.14
CA MET A 125 -13.29 -34.95 -20.85
C MET A 125 -12.71 -34.78 -22.25
N GLN A 126 -13.58 -34.60 -23.23
CA GLN A 126 -13.18 -34.12 -24.56
C GLN A 126 -13.28 -32.59 -24.60
N ARG A 127 -12.25 -31.92 -25.17
CA ARG A 127 -12.15 -30.45 -25.28
C ARG A 127 -12.51 -29.67 -23.99
N PRO A 128 -11.95 -30.00 -22.80
CA PRO A 128 -12.23 -29.24 -21.60
C PRO A 128 -11.68 -27.81 -21.71
N GLY A 129 -12.44 -26.82 -21.25
CA GLY A 129 -11.95 -25.44 -21.19
C GLY A 129 -13.02 -24.39 -21.49
N PHE A 130 -12.62 -23.34 -22.20
CA PHE A 130 -13.44 -22.16 -22.49
C PHE A 130 -13.62 -21.99 -24.00
N ASN A 131 -14.80 -21.50 -24.41
CA ASN A 131 -15.21 -21.40 -25.82
C ASN A 131 -14.97 -22.70 -26.60
N ILE A 132 -15.41 -23.82 -26.04
CA ILE A 132 -15.25 -25.14 -26.62
C ILE A 132 -16.27 -25.33 -27.75
N GLU A 133 -15.86 -26.03 -28.78
CA GLU A 133 -16.70 -26.48 -29.88
C GLU A 133 -16.31 -27.92 -30.18
N CYS A 134 -17.12 -28.88 -29.76
CA CYS A 134 -16.93 -30.30 -30.05
C CYS A 134 -16.97 -30.55 -31.56
N ASN A 135 -16.40 -31.67 -32.01
CA ASN A 135 -16.30 -32.00 -33.43
C ASN A 135 -17.66 -31.94 -34.16
N ASP A 136 -18.72 -32.39 -33.50
CA ASP A 136 -20.05 -32.57 -34.10
C ASP A 136 -20.98 -31.36 -33.87
N GLY A 137 -20.42 -30.26 -33.36
CA GLY A 137 -21.10 -28.96 -33.28
C GLY A 137 -21.75 -28.65 -31.94
N ASN A 138 -21.60 -29.51 -30.93
CA ASN A 138 -21.89 -29.15 -29.54
C ASN A 138 -20.88 -28.09 -29.04
N LYS A 139 -21.31 -27.11 -28.26
CA LYS A 139 -20.47 -25.97 -27.83
C LYS A 139 -20.74 -25.57 -26.38
N ALA A 140 -19.73 -25.03 -25.71
CA ALA A 140 -19.86 -24.40 -24.38
C ALA A 140 -18.89 -23.22 -24.22
N ARG A 141 -19.32 -22.14 -23.57
CA ARG A 141 -18.45 -21.02 -23.20
C ARG A 141 -17.51 -21.40 -22.06
N TRP A 142 -17.96 -22.23 -21.12
CA TRP A 142 -17.09 -22.93 -20.17
C TRP A 142 -17.71 -24.30 -19.88
N GLY A 143 -16.96 -25.37 -20.14
CA GLY A 143 -17.48 -26.73 -20.04
C GLY A 143 -16.54 -27.80 -20.62
N PHE A 144 -17.13 -28.94 -20.97
CA PHE A 144 -16.48 -30.00 -21.74
C PHE A 144 -17.50 -30.82 -22.54
N CYS A 145 -16.99 -31.62 -23.48
CA CYS A 145 -17.74 -32.51 -24.36
C CYS A 145 -17.64 -33.98 -23.90
N LEU A 146 -18.68 -34.78 -24.20
CA LEU A 146 -18.73 -36.22 -23.97
C LEU A 146 -19.65 -36.92 -24.98
N ASN A 147 -19.45 -38.24 -25.12
CA ASN A 147 -20.42 -39.13 -25.75
C ASN A 147 -21.60 -39.44 -24.83
N CYS A 148 -22.69 -39.93 -25.41
CA CYS A 148 -23.85 -40.43 -24.68
C CYS A 148 -23.59 -41.81 -24.05
N ALA A 149 -24.43 -42.19 -23.07
CA ALA A 149 -24.18 -43.33 -22.19
C ALA A 149 -24.17 -44.73 -22.86
N SER A 150 -24.69 -44.88 -24.09
CA SER A 150 -24.61 -46.15 -24.83
C SER A 150 -23.34 -46.31 -25.66
N GLN A 151 -22.55 -45.24 -25.82
CA GLN A 151 -21.36 -45.24 -26.65
C GLN A 151 -20.08 -45.41 -25.83
N GLY A 152 -19.00 -45.88 -26.46
CA GLY A 152 -17.69 -46.01 -25.84
C GLY A 152 -16.98 -44.66 -25.65
N CYS A 153 -15.94 -44.62 -24.81
CA CYS A 153 -15.15 -43.41 -24.61
C CYS A 153 -14.38 -43.01 -25.87
N GLN A 154 -14.59 -41.78 -26.34
CA GLN A 154 -13.82 -41.17 -27.41
C GLN A 154 -13.17 -39.86 -26.93
N ASN A 155 -11.97 -39.97 -26.36
CA ASN A 155 -11.41 -38.87 -25.55
C ASN A 155 -10.61 -37.83 -26.34
N ASP A 156 -10.30 -38.10 -27.61
CA ASP A 156 -9.53 -37.17 -28.43
C ASP A 156 -10.41 -36.02 -28.92
N ASP A 157 -9.87 -34.80 -28.92
CA ASP A 157 -10.60 -33.56 -29.26
C ASP A 157 -11.23 -33.55 -30.67
N GLY A 158 -10.79 -34.44 -31.56
CA GLY A 158 -11.30 -34.61 -32.93
C GLY A 158 -12.27 -35.78 -33.12
N ASN A 159 -12.57 -36.52 -32.06
CA ASN A 159 -13.52 -37.62 -32.11
C ASN A 159 -14.98 -37.13 -31.99
N ASP A 160 -15.91 -38.05 -32.21
CA ASP A 160 -17.34 -37.79 -32.07
C ASP A 160 -17.71 -37.46 -30.61
N ALA A 161 -18.50 -36.42 -30.41
CA ALA A 161 -19.05 -36.00 -29.12
C ALA A 161 -20.52 -35.59 -29.25
N ASP A 162 -21.38 -36.45 -28.72
CA ASP A 162 -22.83 -36.29 -28.77
C ASP A 162 -23.35 -35.09 -27.96
N ALA A 163 -22.62 -34.64 -26.93
CA ALA A 163 -23.13 -33.65 -25.98
C ALA A 163 -22.07 -32.77 -25.29
N ALA A 164 -22.53 -31.67 -24.70
CA ALA A 164 -21.75 -30.76 -23.86
C ALA A 164 -22.48 -30.40 -22.56
N ILE A 165 -21.70 -30.09 -21.52
CA ILE A 165 -22.16 -29.62 -20.20
C ILE A 165 -21.41 -28.34 -19.81
N GLY A 166 -22.10 -27.39 -19.18
CA GLY A 166 -21.50 -26.14 -18.71
C GLY A 166 -22.41 -24.92 -18.87
N ILE A 167 -21.82 -23.79 -19.26
CA ILE A 167 -22.51 -22.52 -19.57
C ILE A 167 -22.26 -22.05 -20.99
N GLY A 168 -23.19 -21.24 -21.50
CA GLY A 168 -23.23 -20.72 -22.87
C GLY A 168 -23.19 -21.86 -23.87
N LEU A 169 -24.26 -22.64 -23.95
CA LEU A 169 -24.32 -23.90 -24.69
C LEU A 169 -25.04 -23.76 -26.03
N ALA A 170 -24.59 -24.53 -27.01
CA ALA A 170 -25.32 -24.82 -28.24
C ALA A 170 -25.16 -26.31 -28.54
N GLY A 171 -26.25 -27.02 -28.83
CA GLY A 171 -26.22 -28.45 -29.14
C GLY A 171 -26.57 -28.74 -30.60
N GLN A 172 -25.95 -29.76 -31.17
CA GLN A 172 -26.14 -30.16 -32.57
C GLN A 172 -27.58 -30.61 -32.90
N SER A 173 -28.30 -31.11 -31.91
CA SER A 173 -29.69 -31.58 -32.03
C SER A 173 -30.63 -30.85 -31.06
N THR A 174 -30.26 -29.64 -30.66
CA THR A 174 -31.11 -28.75 -29.87
C THR A 174 -31.55 -27.59 -30.75
N ASP A 175 -32.86 -27.43 -30.89
CA ASP A 175 -33.51 -26.30 -31.57
C ASP A 175 -33.21 -24.93 -30.92
N THR A 176 -32.79 -24.95 -29.66
CA THR A 176 -32.58 -23.77 -28.84
C THR A 176 -31.28 -23.89 -28.06
N GLU A 177 -30.44 -22.86 -28.12
CA GLU A 177 -29.26 -22.71 -27.26
C GLU A 177 -29.66 -22.62 -25.78
N LEU A 178 -28.71 -22.89 -24.89
CA LEU A 178 -28.95 -22.85 -23.45
C LEU A 178 -27.97 -21.94 -22.75
N GLY A 179 -28.48 -21.18 -21.78
CA GLY A 179 -27.64 -20.45 -20.87
C GLY A 179 -26.72 -21.37 -20.06
N GLY A 180 -27.25 -22.36 -19.35
CA GLY A 180 -26.45 -23.29 -18.56
C GLY A 180 -27.16 -24.62 -18.33
N GLY A 181 -26.40 -25.68 -18.11
CA GLY A 181 -26.89 -27.04 -17.94
C GLY A 181 -26.16 -28.01 -18.86
N TRP A 182 -26.90 -28.79 -19.65
CA TRP A 182 -26.33 -29.68 -20.66
C TRP A 182 -27.23 -29.80 -21.88
N THR A 183 -26.61 -30.09 -23.03
CA THR A 183 -27.28 -30.27 -24.32
C THR A 183 -27.99 -31.64 -24.40
N ALA A 184 -28.68 -31.90 -25.51
CA ALA A 184 -29.26 -33.22 -25.77
C ALA A 184 -28.19 -34.33 -25.67
N TYR A 185 -28.62 -35.56 -25.41
CA TYR A 185 -27.79 -36.76 -25.27
C TYR A 185 -26.88 -36.87 -24.03
N PHE A 186 -26.54 -35.75 -23.36
CA PHE A 186 -25.61 -35.76 -22.22
C PHE A 186 -26.04 -36.72 -21.12
N ALA A 187 -27.26 -36.52 -20.58
CA ALA A 187 -27.83 -37.31 -19.50
C ALA A 187 -29.00 -38.19 -20.00
N SER A 188 -28.79 -38.90 -21.10
CA SER A 188 -29.82 -39.65 -21.84
C SER A 188 -30.41 -40.85 -21.08
N GLY A 189 -29.70 -41.35 -20.06
CA GLY A 189 -30.12 -42.51 -19.27
C GLY A 189 -29.24 -43.73 -19.54
N LYS A 190 -29.18 -44.65 -18.57
CA LYS A 190 -28.23 -45.77 -18.57
C LYS A 190 -28.31 -46.63 -19.83
N GLY A 191 -27.20 -46.69 -20.56
CA GLY A 191 -27.08 -47.49 -21.78
C GLY A 191 -27.91 -46.97 -22.95
N THR A 192 -28.26 -45.68 -22.96
CA THR A 192 -29.05 -45.07 -24.04
C THR A 192 -28.33 -43.88 -24.69
N CYS A 193 -28.84 -43.45 -25.85
CA CYS A 193 -28.42 -42.25 -26.57
C CYS A 193 -29.64 -41.49 -27.08
N SER A 194 -30.54 -41.11 -26.17
CA SER A 194 -31.78 -40.42 -26.50
C SER A 194 -31.60 -38.89 -26.45
N ALA A 195 -32.21 -38.18 -27.40
CA ALA A 195 -32.17 -36.72 -27.50
C ALA A 195 -33.01 -35.99 -26.44
N ASN A 196 -33.55 -36.70 -25.45
CA ASN A 196 -34.55 -36.22 -24.50
C ASN A 196 -33.98 -35.59 -23.21
N SER A 197 -32.66 -35.46 -23.09
CA SER A 197 -32.00 -35.13 -21.81
C SER A 197 -31.62 -33.66 -21.61
N LYS A 198 -31.94 -32.77 -22.56
CA LYS A 198 -31.66 -31.32 -22.46
C LYS A 198 -32.17 -30.72 -21.15
N THR A 199 -31.31 -30.02 -20.40
CA THR A 199 -31.68 -29.44 -19.09
C THR A 199 -31.14 -28.03 -18.93
N PHE A 200 -31.98 -27.12 -18.43
CA PHE A 200 -31.57 -25.77 -18.00
C PHE A 200 -31.22 -25.75 -16.52
N LYS A 201 -30.14 -25.06 -16.17
CA LYS A 201 -29.74 -24.76 -14.80
C LYS A 201 -29.43 -23.26 -14.68
N ALA A 202 -29.84 -22.66 -13.57
CA ALA A 202 -29.42 -21.30 -13.24
C ALA A 202 -27.97 -21.33 -12.74
N VAL A 203 -27.15 -20.39 -13.20
CA VAL A 203 -25.71 -20.36 -12.94
C VAL A 203 -25.23 -18.94 -12.59
N TRP A 204 -24.35 -18.84 -11.60
CA TRP A 204 -23.69 -17.60 -11.20
C TRP A 204 -22.19 -17.71 -11.47
N PHE A 205 -21.68 -16.83 -12.32
CA PHE A 205 -20.28 -16.76 -12.67
C PHE A 205 -19.63 -15.55 -11.98
N TRP A 206 -18.69 -15.86 -11.09
CA TRP A 206 -17.95 -14.92 -10.28
C TRP A 206 -16.49 -14.87 -10.73
N VAL A 207 -15.91 -13.67 -10.66
CA VAL A 207 -14.48 -13.44 -10.85
C VAL A 207 -13.86 -13.07 -9.51
N ASP A 208 -12.74 -13.69 -9.16
CA ASP A 208 -11.95 -13.29 -8.00
C ASP A 208 -11.11 -12.07 -8.39
N SER A 209 -11.67 -10.89 -8.13
CA SER A 209 -11.11 -9.64 -8.62
C SER A 209 -9.77 -9.35 -7.95
N LEU A 210 -8.76 -9.15 -8.80
CA LEU A 210 -7.45 -8.66 -8.39
C LEU A 210 -7.48 -7.16 -8.04
N LYS A 211 -8.58 -6.44 -8.33
CA LYS A 211 -8.79 -5.09 -7.80
C LYS A 211 -9.11 -5.22 -6.32
N LYS A 212 -8.15 -4.85 -5.47
CA LYS A 212 -8.33 -4.90 -4.01
C LYS A 212 -9.48 -3.95 -3.61
N PRO A 213 -10.46 -4.41 -2.80
CA PRO A 213 -11.42 -3.49 -2.21
C PRO A 213 -10.67 -2.46 -1.34
N ILE A 214 -11.16 -1.21 -1.36
CA ILE A 214 -10.66 -0.13 -0.49
C ILE A 214 -10.92 -0.58 0.95
N ALA A 215 -9.93 -0.55 1.85
CA ALA A 215 -10.08 -1.06 3.20
C ALA A 215 -10.91 -0.11 4.11
N LYS A 216 -11.59 -0.67 5.11
CA LYS A 216 -12.36 0.08 6.11
C LYS A 216 -11.41 1.03 6.88
N GLY A 217 -11.51 2.33 6.65
CA GLY A 217 -10.72 3.38 7.33
C GLY A 217 -9.90 4.29 6.41
N ASP A 218 -9.86 4.04 5.10
CA ASP A 218 -9.04 4.78 4.15
C ASP A 218 -9.83 5.86 3.37
N TYR A 219 -10.43 6.80 4.09
CA TYR A 219 -11.15 7.94 3.48
C TYR A 219 -10.61 9.29 3.96
N LYS A 220 -10.65 10.30 3.08
CA LYS A 220 -10.53 11.72 3.42
C LYS A 220 -11.94 12.29 3.56
N VAL A 221 -12.33 12.66 4.79
CA VAL A 221 -13.63 13.28 5.07
C VAL A 221 -13.46 14.80 5.04
N LEU A 222 -14.22 15.46 4.18
CA LEU A 222 -14.18 16.89 3.90
C LEU A 222 -15.54 17.52 4.18
N PRO A 223 -15.79 18.01 5.42
CA PRO A 223 -16.99 18.76 5.74
C PRO A 223 -17.10 20.03 4.90
N GLY A 224 -18.32 20.39 4.51
CA GLY A 224 -18.59 21.57 3.69
C GLY A 224 -18.18 21.44 2.22
N LYS A 225 -17.82 20.23 1.75
CA LYS A 225 -17.39 19.97 0.37
C LYS A 225 -18.31 18.97 -0.32
N LYS A 226 -18.42 19.11 -1.64
CA LYS A 226 -19.08 18.16 -2.54
C LYS A 226 -18.16 17.84 -3.73
N CYS A 227 -18.22 16.60 -4.21
CA CYS A 227 -17.53 16.18 -5.43
C CYS A 227 -18.12 16.87 -6.67
N LYS A 228 -17.25 17.34 -7.57
CA LYS A 228 -17.65 17.82 -8.90
C LYS A 228 -18.06 16.62 -9.76
N GLY A 229 -19.12 16.78 -10.56
CA GLY A 229 -19.72 15.70 -11.35
C GLY A 229 -21.00 15.12 -10.72
N THR A 230 -21.59 14.16 -11.43
CA THR A 230 -22.84 13.49 -11.05
C THR A 230 -22.54 12.16 -10.35
N PRO A 231 -23.08 11.91 -9.14
CA PRO A 231 -22.93 10.60 -8.52
C PRO A 231 -23.62 9.53 -9.38
N TYR A 232 -23.06 8.33 -9.46
CA TYR A 232 -23.74 7.22 -10.16
C TYR A 232 -24.97 6.72 -9.41
N THR A 233 -25.21 7.22 -8.21
CA THR A 233 -26.40 6.96 -7.40
C THR A 233 -27.32 8.18 -7.36
N PHE A 234 -27.39 8.97 -8.43
CA PHE A 234 -28.33 10.08 -8.57
C PHE A 234 -28.81 10.23 -10.02
N ASP A 235 -30.05 9.83 -10.25
CA ASP A 235 -30.84 10.04 -11.45
C ASP A 235 -32.33 9.95 -11.11
N LEU A 236 -33.00 11.11 -11.04
CA LEU A 236 -34.42 11.20 -10.69
C LEU A 236 -35.34 10.61 -11.76
N SER A 237 -34.88 10.50 -13.01
CA SER A 237 -35.70 9.92 -14.09
C SER A 237 -35.91 8.41 -13.91
N SER A 238 -34.97 7.75 -13.22
CA SER A 238 -35.03 6.33 -12.87
C SER A 238 -35.40 6.07 -11.41
N ASN A 239 -35.86 7.09 -10.66
CA ASN A 239 -36.06 7.02 -9.21
C ASN A 239 -34.80 6.56 -8.44
N CYS A 240 -33.61 6.85 -8.98
CA CYS A 240 -32.33 6.60 -8.34
C CYS A 240 -31.91 7.86 -7.54
N ASP A 241 -31.99 7.80 -6.22
CA ASP A 241 -31.64 8.96 -5.38
C ASP A 241 -30.67 8.60 -4.25
N GLY A 242 -29.87 7.55 -4.41
CA GLY A 242 -28.89 7.19 -3.38
C GLY A 242 -29.55 6.62 -2.13
N PHE A 243 -28.97 6.87 -0.96
CA PHE A 243 -29.45 6.33 0.32
C PHE A 243 -29.94 7.44 1.23
N GLN A 244 -30.97 7.17 2.04
CA GLN A 244 -31.53 8.13 3.00
C GLN A 244 -31.34 7.66 4.44
N GLY A 245 -31.35 8.59 5.39
CA GLY A 245 -31.34 8.31 6.83
C GLY A 245 -29.99 7.83 7.37
N LEU A 246 -28.90 8.04 6.63
CA LEU A 246 -27.57 7.56 7.00
C LEU A 246 -26.75 8.64 7.73
N SER A 247 -25.99 8.22 8.73
CA SER A 247 -24.87 9.00 9.25
C SER A 247 -23.73 9.10 8.22
N VAL A 248 -22.80 10.04 8.42
CA VAL A 248 -21.60 10.16 7.57
C VAL A 248 -20.81 8.84 7.53
N GLU A 249 -20.69 8.15 8.67
CA GLU A 249 -20.01 6.85 8.76
C GLU A 249 -20.78 5.75 8.03
N GLN A 250 -22.12 5.74 8.13
CA GLN A 250 -22.95 4.79 7.38
C GLN A 250 -22.87 5.05 5.87
N CYS A 251 -22.84 6.31 5.45
CA CYS A 251 -22.62 6.69 4.05
C CYS A 251 -21.24 6.24 3.55
N GLN A 252 -20.21 6.40 4.38
CA GLN A 252 -18.88 5.87 4.11
C GLN A 252 -18.91 4.33 3.94
N ASN A 253 -19.61 3.61 4.81
CA ASN A 253 -19.74 2.16 4.70
C ASN A 253 -20.46 1.74 3.40
N LYS A 254 -21.46 2.50 2.95
CA LYS A 254 -22.08 2.28 1.63
C LYS A 254 -21.06 2.42 0.50
N CYS A 255 -20.16 3.40 0.58
CA CYS A 255 -19.07 3.50 -0.39
C CYS A 255 -18.09 2.33 -0.30
N PHE A 256 -17.67 1.96 0.92
CA PHE A 256 -16.76 0.84 1.16
C PHE A 256 -17.27 -0.47 0.56
N GLU A 257 -18.55 -0.74 0.75
CA GLU A 257 -19.21 -1.94 0.21
C GLU A 257 -19.49 -1.82 -1.30
N SER A 258 -19.26 -0.64 -1.90
CA SER A 258 -19.80 -0.29 -3.22
C SER A 258 -21.28 -0.66 -3.30
N ALA A 259 -22.01 -0.29 -2.24
CA ALA A 259 -23.38 -0.69 -2.01
C ALA A 259 -24.28 -0.13 -3.11
N LYS A 260 -25.28 -0.93 -3.48
CA LYS A 260 -26.29 -0.53 -4.45
C LYS A 260 -27.42 0.26 -3.74
N ALA A 261 -27.70 1.46 -4.22
CA ALA A 261 -28.85 2.26 -3.80
C ALA A 261 -30.13 1.82 -4.53
N PRO A 262 -31.33 2.04 -3.95
CA PRO A 262 -32.61 1.75 -4.62
C PRO A 262 -32.66 2.37 -6.03
N ASN A 263 -33.02 1.55 -7.02
CA ASN A 263 -33.12 1.90 -8.44
C ASN A 263 -31.85 2.50 -9.09
N CYS A 264 -30.70 2.46 -8.41
CA CYS A 264 -29.43 2.98 -8.92
C CYS A 264 -28.52 1.88 -9.51
N PRO A 265 -27.63 2.21 -10.46
CA PRO A 265 -26.58 1.31 -10.90
C PRO A 265 -25.59 1.02 -9.76
N GLN A 266 -25.06 -0.20 -9.72
CA GLN A 266 -23.99 -0.58 -8.79
C GLN A 266 -22.65 -0.44 -9.48
N LYS A 267 -21.82 0.49 -9.00
CA LYS A 267 -20.46 0.71 -9.49
C LYS A 267 -19.47 0.67 -8.34
N THR A 268 -18.18 0.55 -8.67
CA THR A 268 -17.10 0.65 -7.69
C THR A 268 -17.04 2.08 -7.18
N CYS A 269 -17.19 2.26 -5.87
CA CYS A 269 -17.16 3.57 -5.26
C CYS A 269 -15.71 4.04 -5.02
N GLY A 270 -15.33 5.17 -5.60
CA GLY A 270 -14.10 5.89 -5.26
C GLY A 270 -14.34 7.07 -4.32
N ALA A 271 -15.58 7.56 -4.20
CA ALA A 271 -15.95 8.59 -3.24
C ALA A 271 -17.46 8.60 -2.93
N ALA A 272 -17.86 9.21 -1.81
CA ALA A 272 -19.24 9.45 -1.47
C ALA A 272 -19.46 10.89 -0.99
N VAL A 273 -20.69 11.37 -1.03
CA VAL A 273 -21.09 12.65 -0.46
C VAL A 273 -22.29 12.41 0.44
N SER A 274 -22.13 12.74 1.72
CA SER A 274 -23.19 12.74 2.73
C SER A 274 -23.75 14.14 2.90
N TYR A 275 -25.07 14.29 3.00
CA TYR A 275 -25.75 15.58 3.18
C TYR A 275 -26.40 15.69 4.55
N LYS A 276 -26.52 16.93 5.07
CA LYS A 276 -27.37 17.24 6.23
C LYS A 276 -28.81 16.87 5.87
N GLY A 277 -29.37 15.91 6.60
CA GLY A 277 -30.63 15.23 6.24
C GLY A 277 -30.47 13.72 6.01
N GLY A 278 -29.23 13.22 6.01
CA GLY A 278 -28.93 11.78 5.96
C GLY A 278 -28.90 11.19 4.56
N TRP A 279 -28.95 12.03 3.52
CA TRP A 279 -28.77 11.58 2.14
C TRP A 279 -27.31 11.22 1.87
N CYS A 280 -27.09 10.18 1.08
CA CYS A 280 -25.77 9.67 0.70
C CYS A 280 -25.76 9.29 -0.77
N HIS A 281 -24.82 9.86 -1.53
CA HIS A 281 -24.60 9.48 -2.92
C HIS A 281 -23.15 9.08 -3.16
N LEU A 282 -22.96 8.01 -3.91
CA LEU A 282 -21.71 7.39 -4.30
C LEU A 282 -21.26 7.83 -5.70
N TYR A 283 -19.95 7.94 -5.86
CA TYR A 283 -19.21 8.38 -7.03
C TYR A 283 -18.10 7.36 -7.36
N GLU A 284 -17.80 7.17 -8.65
CA GLU A 284 -16.67 6.33 -9.07
C GLU A 284 -15.33 6.99 -8.74
N GLU A 285 -15.29 8.33 -8.77
CA GLU A 285 -14.13 9.15 -8.47
C GLU A 285 -14.56 10.55 -8.01
N CYS A 286 -13.64 11.29 -7.37
CA CYS A 286 -13.87 12.66 -6.91
C CYS A 286 -12.60 13.52 -7.10
N PRO A 287 -12.18 13.74 -8.36
CA PRO A 287 -10.93 14.43 -8.65
C PRO A 287 -10.94 15.90 -8.20
N GLU A 288 -12.10 16.56 -8.25
CA GLU A 288 -12.29 17.96 -7.84
C GLU A 288 -13.45 18.12 -6.86
N GLN A 289 -13.36 19.13 -5.98
CA GLN A 289 -14.40 19.46 -5.00
C GLN A 289 -14.75 20.96 -5.01
N TYR A 290 -15.98 21.29 -4.65
CA TYR A 290 -16.42 22.66 -4.44
C TYR A 290 -17.16 22.82 -3.11
N ASP A 291 -17.27 24.07 -2.64
CA ASP A 291 -17.92 24.40 -1.37
C ASP A 291 -19.43 24.17 -1.41
N ARG A 292 -19.92 23.42 -0.42
CA ARG A 292 -21.33 23.20 -0.15
C ARG A 292 -21.51 22.88 1.33
N SER A 293 -21.94 23.87 2.11
CA SER A 293 -22.06 23.83 3.58
C SER A 293 -22.91 22.69 4.15
N GLU A 294 -23.84 22.19 3.34
CA GLU A 294 -24.76 21.09 3.69
C GLU A 294 -24.21 19.70 3.36
N ALA A 295 -23.01 19.61 2.75
CA ALA A 295 -22.43 18.36 2.26
C ALA A 295 -21.11 18.02 2.97
N THR A 296 -20.80 16.73 3.01
CA THR A 296 -19.51 16.18 3.46
C THR A 296 -19.03 15.19 2.41
N ALA A 297 -17.95 15.53 1.72
CA ALA A 297 -17.32 14.62 0.75
C ALA A 297 -16.44 13.61 1.50
N ILE A 298 -16.55 12.34 1.12
CA ILE A 298 -15.87 11.18 1.70
C ILE A 298 -15.10 10.53 0.55
N ILE A 299 -13.86 10.92 0.36
CA ILE A 299 -13.07 10.54 -0.82
C ILE A 299 -12.18 9.35 -0.44
N GLY A 300 -12.25 8.25 -1.18
CA GLY A 300 -11.33 7.13 -1.00
C GLY A 300 -9.90 7.64 -1.13
N LYS A 301 -9.06 7.36 -0.14
CA LYS A 301 -7.63 7.62 -0.30
C LYS A 301 -7.15 6.71 -1.43
N GLU A 302 -6.59 7.26 -2.51
CA GLU A 302 -5.63 6.50 -3.30
C GLU A 302 -4.69 5.83 -2.30
N ARG A 303 -4.37 4.55 -2.48
CA ARG A 303 -3.42 3.86 -1.60
C ARG A 303 -2.14 4.69 -1.59
N GLN A 304 -1.96 5.51 -0.55
CA GLN A 304 -0.67 6.05 -0.17
C GLN A 304 0.17 4.82 0.11
N GLY A 305 0.91 4.36 -0.90
CA GLY A 305 2.12 3.62 -0.62
C GLY A 305 2.92 4.42 0.39
N ASN A 306 3.70 3.74 1.22
CA ASN A 306 4.71 4.42 2.02
C ASN A 306 5.85 4.84 1.09
N TRP A 307 5.54 5.76 0.17
CA TRP A 307 6.42 6.20 -0.88
C TRP A 307 7.56 6.99 -0.25
N LYS A 308 8.75 6.42 -0.32
CA LYS A 308 10.00 7.07 0.05
C LYS A 308 10.75 7.41 -1.22
N LEU A 309 11.20 8.65 -1.34
CA LEU A 309 12.04 9.07 -2.45
C LEU A 309 13.41 8.42 -2.28
N ALA A 310 13.80 7.59 -3.24
CA ALA A 310 15.05 6.86 -3.21
C ALA A 310 16.12 7.54 -4.08
N LEU A 311 15.72 8.06 -5.24
CA LEU A 311 16.62 8.69 -6.20
C LEU A 311 15.92 9.82 -6.95
N LYS A 312 16.65 10.89 -7.25
CA LYS A 312 16.33 11.87 -8.27
C LYS A 312 17.40 11.84 -9.33
N VAL A 313 16.95 11.90 -10.57
CA VAL A 313 17.76 11.91 -11.76
C VAL A 313 17.50 13.25 -12.43
N GLY A 314 18.51 14.12 -12.46
CA GLY A 314 18.45 15.40 -13.14
C GLY A 314 18.62 15.25 -14.65
N LYS A 315 18.56 16.37 -15.37
CA LYS A 315 18.90 16.45 -16.80
C LYS A 315 20.43 16.50 -16.98
N THR A 316 21.13 15.50 -16.45
CA THR A 316 22.60 15.45 -16.41
C THR A 316 23.11 14.05 -16.78
N ALA A 317 24.44 13.93 -16.94
CA ALA A 317 25.13 12.67 -17.15
C ALA A 317 25.52 11.96 -15.83
N THR A 318 25.35 12.61 -14.67
CA THR A 318 25.89 12.13 -13.39
C THR A 318 25.41 10.72 -13.08
N LEU A 319 24.10 10.49 -13.14
CA LEU A 319 23.50 9.17 -12.87
C LEU A 319 23.35 8.31 -14.13
N GLY A 320 24.29 8.43 -15.07
CA GLY A 320 24.44 7.54 -16.22
C GLY A 320 24.55 6.06 -15.84
N PHE A 321 24.40 5.15 -16.82
CA PHE A 321 24.43 3.71 -16.57
C PHE A 321 25.66 3.26 -15.77
N SER A 322 26.85 3.75 -16.10
CA SER A 322 28.11 3.29 -15.52
C SER A 322 28.45 3.90 -14.16
N ASN A 323 27.64 4.83 -13.65
CA ASN A 323 27.96 5.51 -12.40
C ASN A 323 27.92 4.54 -11.19
N PRO A 324 28.94 4.54 -10.29
CA PRO A 324 28.99 3.66 -9.13
C PRO A 324 27.89 3.93 -8.09
N LEU A 325 27.22 5.09 -8.11
CA LEU A 325 26.11 5.42 -7.21
C LEU A 325 24.90 4.48 -7.37
N TRP A 326 24.79 3.73 -8.47
CA TRP A 326 23.76 2.70 -8.61
C TRP A 326 23.98 1.50 -7.68
N THR A 327 25.24 1.19 -7.35
CA THR A 327 25.64 -0.06 -6.71
C THR A 327 26.35 0.12 -5.36
N ASN A 328 26.90 1.30 -5.09
CA ASN A 328 27.55 1.64 -3.81
C ASN A 328 26.55 2.21 -2.78
N SER A 329 27.04 2.51 -1.56
CA SER A 329 26.22 3.07 -0.48
C SER A 329 26.32 4.60 -0.37
N ASP A 330 27.10 5.26 -1.20
CA ASP A 330 27.30 6.72 -1.11
C ASP A 330 26.00 7.45 -1.41
N LEU A 331 25.79 8.59 -0.76
CA LEU A 331 24.65 9.47 -0.94
C LEU A 331 25.05 10.64 -1.83
N LEU A 332 24.05 11.29 -2.44
CA LEU A 332 24.26 12.46 -3.30
C LEU A 332 23.18 13.48 -2.99
N ASN A 333 23.56 14.70 -2.62
CA ASN A 333 22.63 15.81 -2.38
C ASN A 333 21.41 15.45 -1.50
N GLU A 334 21.61 14.72 -0.39
CA GLU A 334 20.51 14.16 0.41
C GLU A 334 19.56 15.22 0.99
N ALA A 335 20.06 16.42 1.26
CA ALA A 335 19.24 17.55 1.72
C ALA A 335 18.36 18.17 0.62
N SER A 336 18.52 17.74 -0.64
CA SER A 336 17.80 18.29 -1.77
C SER A 336 16.31 18.01 -1.69
N ALA A 337 15.50 19.06 -1.78
CA ALA A 337 14.05 18.94 -1.73
C ALA A 337 13.50 18.12 -2.92
N PRO A 338 12.38 17.38 -2.76
CA PRO A 338 11.79 16.64 -3.87
C PRO A 338 11.46 17.49 -5.09
N ALA A 339 11.02 18.75 -4.91
CA ALA A 339 10.68 19.63 -6.02
C ALA A 339 11.90 20.16 -6.82
N THR A 340 13.12 20.03 -6.29
CA THR A 340 14.33 20.52 -6.98
C THR A 340 14.76 19.55 -8.08
N GLU A 341 14.86 20.02 -9.32
CA GLU A 341 15.33 19.24 -10.47
C GLU A 341 16.87 19.13 -10.48
N GLU A 342 17.42 18.17 -9.73
CA GLU A 342 18.84 17.84 -9.72
C GLU A 342 19.07 16.37 -9.34
N ASP A 343 20.28 15.87 -9.54
CA ASP A 343 20.65 14.52 -9.10
C ASP A 343 20.69 14.43 -7.57
N ALA A 344 20.04 13.42 -7.01
CA ALA A 344 20.13 13.12 -5.59
C ALA A 344 19.92 11.63 -5.33
N LYS A 345 20.59 11.10 -4.31
CA LYS A 345 20.44 9.74 -3.80
C LYS A 345 20.26 9.79 -2.30
N TYR A 346 19.12 9.28 -1.83
CA TYR A 346 18.67 9.37 -0.44
C TYR A 346 18.97 8.07 0.31
N GLY A 347 19.04 8.13 1.65
CA GLY A 347 19.22 6.94 2.49
C GLY A 347 18.21 5.81 2.21
N ALA A 348 17.00 6.14 1.76
CA ALA A 348 15.98 5.18 1.36
C ALA A 348 16.45 4.20 0.27
N PHE A 349 17.30 4.65 -0.66
CA PHE A 349 17.88 3.81 -1.70
C PHE A 349 18.67 2.63 -1.14
N ASN A 350 19.34 2.83 0.00
CA ASN A 350 20.25 1.87 0.61
C ASN A 350 19.59 0.99 1.68
N THR A 351 18.39 1.35 2.18
CA THR A 351 17.89 0.81 3.46
C THR A 351 16.45 0.33 3.44
N GLU A 352 15.63 0.74 2.47
CA GLU A 352 14.19 0.50 2.53
C GLU A 352 13.77 -0.72 1.71
N PRO A 353 13.19 -1.75 2.35
CA PRO A 353 12.70 -2.93 1.66
C PRO A 353 11.43 -2.61 0.89
N PHE A 354 11.29 -3.16 -0.31
CA PHE A 354 10.17 -2.83 -1.20
C PHE A 354 9.76 -4.01 -2.07
N LYS A 355 8.51 -3.94 -2.55
CA LYS A 355 7.98 -4.77 -3.65
C LYS A 355 7.44 -3.93 -4.80
N ARG A 356 7.29 -2.62 -4.60
CA ARG A 356 6.77 -1.71 -5.61
C ARG A 356 7.67 -0.50 -5.71
N LEU A 357 7.97 -0.12 -6.94
CA LEU A 357 8.62 1.15 -7.23
C LEU A 357 7.78 1.95 -8.21
N ARG A 358 8.08 3.24 -8.26
CA ARG A 358 7.43 4.20 -9.13
C ARG A 358 8.51 5.11 -9.70
N MET A 359 8.52 5.33 -11.01
CA MET A 359 9.24 6.48 -11.60
C MET A 359 8.24 7.52 -12.08
N CYS A 360 8.47 8.77 -11.71
CA CYS A 360 7.72 9.93 -12.18
C CYS A 360 8.62 10.80 -13.06
N VAL A 361 8.12 11.27 -14.20
CA VAL A 361 8.95 11.96 -15.20
C VAL A 361 8.46 13.39 -15.42
N GLY A 362 9.38 14.34 -15.32
CA GLY A 362 9.10 15.78 -15.43
C GLY A 362 8.39 16.38 -14.21
N SER A 363 7.96 15.57 -13.25
CA SER A 363 7.36 16.00 -11.99
C SER A 363 7.68 15.00 -10.87
N PRO A 364 7.83 15.44 -9.60
CA PRO A 364 8.10 14.54 -8.49
C PRO A 364 6.98 13.52 -8.22
N GLU A 365 5.72 13.89 -8.43
CA GLU A 365 4.57 13.09 -7.97
C GLU A 365 3.50 12.85 -9.04
N SER A 366 3.67 13.40 -10.24
CA SER A 366 2.73 13.24 -11.35
C SER A 366 3.44 12.67 -12.59
N ASN A 367 2.65 12.16 -13.55
CA ASN A 367 3.16 11.50 -14.75
C ASN A 367 4.13 10.35 -14.40
N CYS A 368 3.57 9.28 -13.84
CA CYS A 368 4.34 8.19 -13.27
C CYS A 368 3.97 6.84 -13.85
N VAL A 369 4.94 5.93 -13.85
CA VAL A 369 4.74 4.50 -14.09
C VAL A 369 5.18 3.72 -12.85
N GLU A 370 4.32 2.79 -12.43
CA GLU A 370 4.57 1.90 -11.30
C GLU A 370 4.91 0.50 -11.78
N HIS A 371 5.81 -0.15 -11.03
CA HIS A 371 6.17 -1.54 -11.24
C HIS A 371 6.14 -2.30 -9.92
N VAL A 372 5.66 -3.55 -9.98
CA VAL A 372 5.49 -4.43 -8.82
C VAL A 372 6.27 -5.71 -9.08
N PHE A 373 7.23 -6.01 -8.22
CA PHE A 373 8.02 -7.22 -8.30
C PHE A 373 7.29 -8.43 -7.75
N SER A 374 7.56 -9.59 -8.35
CA SER A 374 7.13 -10.90 -7.84
C SER A 374 7.78 -11.22 -6.48
N LYS A 375 9.02 -10.77 -6.27
CA LYS A 375 9.80 -10.95 -5.03
C LYS A 375 10.05 -9.62 -4.31
N LYS A 376 10.42 -9.71 -3.04
CA LYS A 376 10.88 -8.58 -2.24
C LYS A 376 12.35 -8.27 -2.57
N TYR A 377 12.70 -6.99 -2.62
CA TYR A 377 14.08 -6.52 -2.54
C TYR A 377 14.31 -5.85 -1.18
N ASP A 378 15.52 -6.00 -0.64
CA ASP A 378 15.87 -5.42 0.67
C ASP A 378 16.15 -3.92 0.59
N ASN A 379 16.60 -3.42 -0.56
CA ASN A 379 16.72 -2.01 -0.91
C ASN A 379 17.02 -1.84 -2.41
N VAL A 380 17.00 -0.61 -2.92
CA VAL A 380 17.18 -0.31 -4.35
C VAL A 380 18.60 -0.61 -4.82
N LYS A 381 19.59 -0.43 -3.95
CA LYS A 381 20.99 -0.84 -4.22
C LYS A 381 21.08 -2.34 -4.51
N ASP A 382 20.38 -3.19 -3.76
CA ASP A 382 20.37 -4.64 -3.99
C ASP A 382 19.69 -5.01 -5.32
N LEU A 383 18.65 -4.27 -5.71
CA LEU A 383 18.04 -4.42 -7.04
C LEU A 383 19.07 -4.16 -8.15
N PHE A 384 19.80 -3.05 -8.08
CA PHE A 384 20.76 -2.69 -9.12
C PHE A 384 22.10 -3.46 -9.04
N ASN A 385 22.40 -4.12 -7.92
CA ASN A 385 23.51 -5.08 -7.80
C ASN A 385 23.21 -6.48 -8.34
N ALA A 386 21.94 -6.82 -8.61
CA ALA A 386 21.53 -8.18 -8.98
C ALA A 386 21.88 -8.59 -10.44
N GLY A 387 22.65 -7.79 -11.17
CA GLY A 387 22.91 -7.99 -12.60
C GLY A 387 21.65 -7.76 -13.46
N TYR A 388 21.67 -8.25 -14.70
CA TYR A 388 20.52 -8.15 -15.62
C TYR A 388 19.31 -8.91 -15.08
N ILE A 389 18.18 -8.21 -14.94
CA ILE A 389 16.88 -8.79 -14.59
C ILE A 389 15.94 -8.55 -15.76
N ARG A 390 15.67 -9.62 -16.52
CA ARG A 390 14.62 -9.61 -17.54
C ARG A 390 13.25 -9.64 -16.86
N ASP A 391 12.41 -8.65 -17.16
CA ASP A 391 11.08 -8.51 -16.60
C ASP A 391 10.07 -8.04 -17.65
N GLU A 392 9.32 -8.99 -18.20
CA GLU A 392 8.28 -8.74 -19.21
C GLU A 392 7.05 -8.02 -18.64
N THR A 393 6.94 -7.87 -17.31
CA THR A 393 5.83 -7.13 -16.68
C THR A 393 6.08 -5.62 -16.63
N VAL A 394 7.23 -5.16 -17.10
CA VAL A 394 7.47 -3.75 -17.40
C VAL A 394 6.43 -3.25 -18.40
N LYS A 395 5.82 -2.10 -18.11
CA LYS A 395 4.69 -1.59 -18.88
C LYS A 395 5.16 -0.65 -19.99
N ARG A 396 5.42 -1.22 -21.17
CA ARG A 396 5.88 -0.49 -22.37
C ARG A 396 5.13 0.81 -22.60
N ASP A 397 3.80 0.73 -22.73
CA ASP A 397 2.96 1.86 -23.13
C ASP A 397 2.91 2.95 -22.05
N GLU A 398 2.97 2.57 -20.77
CA GLU A 398 3.06 3.53 -19.67
C GLU A 398 4.41 4.25 -19.67
N ILE A 399 5.53 3.53 -19.93
CA ILE A 399 6.85 4.17 -20.06
C ILE A 399 6.87 5.12 -21.25
N LEU A 400 6.38 4.70 -22.42
CA LEU A 400 6.29 5.56 -23.61
C LEU A 400 5.43 6.79 -23.31
N SER A 401 4.24 6.63 -22.73
CA SER A 401 3.38 7.75 -22.35
C SER A 401 4.04 8.68 -21.34
N THR A 402 4.77 8.12 -20.37
CA THR A 402 5.38 8.87 -19.26
C THR A 402 6.59 9.70 -19.74
N PHE A 403 7.46 9.12 -20.56
CA PHE A 403 8.60 9.84 -21.13
C PHE A 403 8.20 10.76 -22.28
N GLY A 404 7.14 10.40 -23.01
CA GLY A 404 6.53 11.17 -24.08
C GLY A 404 7.37 11.35 -25.35
N PRO A 405 8.00 10.30 -25.92
CA PRO A 405 8.50 10.39 -27.29
C PRO A 405 7.30 10.50 -28.25
N THR A 406 7.44 11.29 -29.31
CA THR A 406 6.38 11.52 -30.28
C THR A 406 6.00 10.20 -30.97
N LYS A 407 4.70 9.86 -31.02
CA LYS A 407 4.25 8.64 -31.69
C LYS A 407 4.69 8.65 -33.17
N GLY A 408 5.29 7.55 -33.61
CA GLY A 408 5.83 7.40 -34.96
C GLY A 408 7.26 7.93 -35.14
N SER A 409 7.87 8.60 -34.15
CA SER A 409 9.31 8.91 -34.18
C SER A 409 10.19 7.78 -33.67
N TYR A 410 9.58 6.77 -33.05
CA TYR A 410 10.19 5.52 -32.60
C TYR A 410 9.45 4.36 -33.25
N GLN A 411 10.08 3.19 -33.26
CA GLN A 411 9.43 2.00 -33.79
C GLN A 411 8.46 1.38 -32.77
N ASP A 412 7.20 1.17 -33.17
CA ASP A 412 6.17 0.59 -32.29
C ASP A 412 6.25 -0.95 -32.29
N CYS A 413 7.21 -1.49 -31.55
CA CYS A 413 7.42 -2.93 -31.39
C CYS A 413 7.23 -3.41 -29.95
N PRO A 414 7.06 -4.72 -29.73
CA PRO A 414 7.41 -5.34 -28.45
C PRO A 414 8.77 -4.88 -27.94
N MET A 415 8.92 -4.80 -26.62
CA MET A 415 10.17 -4.37 -25.99
C MET A 415 11.26 -5.42 -26.17
N GLN A 416 12.47 -5.00 -26.55
CA GLN A 416 13.66 -5.84 -26.39
C GLN A 416 14.24 -5.66 -24.99
N ARG A 417 14.62 -6.78 -24.35
CA ARG A 417 15.24 -6.82 -23.01
C ARG A 417 14.58 -5.91 -21.97
N PRO A 418 13.24 -5.95 -21.78
CA PRO A 418 12.61 -5.13 -20.76
C PRO A 418 13.07 -5.53 -19.35
N GLY A 419 13.31 -4.56 -18.49
CA GLY A 419 13.62 -4.84 -17.08
C GLY A 419 14.68 -3.91 -16.48
N PHE A 420 15.57 -4.50 -15.69
CA PHE A 420 16.57 -3.77 -14.89
C PHE A 420 17.98 -4.20 -15.25
N ASN A 421 18.92 -3.26 -15.22
CA ASN A 421 20.31 -3.44 -15.66
C ASN A 421 20.39 -4.08 -17.07
N ILE A 422 19.62 -3.53 -18.00
CA ILE A 422 19.54 -4.03 -19.37
C ILE A 422 20.79 -3.56 -20.12
N GLU A 423 21.31 -4.44 -20.97
CA GLU A 423 22.39 -4.17 -21.89
C GLU A 423 22.06 -4.88 -23.20
N CYS A 424 21.67 -4.13 -24.21
CA CYS A 424 21.22 -4.65 -25.49
C CYS A 424 22.39 -5.02 -26.37
N ASN A 425 22.14 -5.82 -27.40
CA ASN A 425 23.18 -6.47 -28.18
C ASN A 425 24.24 -5.47 -28.70
N ASP A 426 23.79 -4.30 -29.16
CA ASP A 426 24.65 -3.29 -29.78
C ASP A 426 25.12 -2.23 -28.79
N GLY A 427 25.01 -2.50 -27.48
CA GLY A 427 25.63 -1.66 -26.43
C GLY A 427 24.75 -0.54 -25.90
N ASN A 428 23.46 -0.48 -26.26
CA ASN A 428 22.48 0.37 -25.58
C ASN A 428 22.11 -0.22 -24.21
N LYS A 429 22.10 0.60 -23.16
CA LYS A 429 21.91 0.15 -21.77
C LYS A 429 20.93 1.03 -21.02
N ALA A 430 20.23 0.43 -20.05
CA ALA A 430 19.40 1.15 -19.07
C ALA A 430 19.43 0.46 -17.71
N ARG A 431 19.46 1.22 -16.61
CA ARG A 431 19.29 0.67 -15.26
C ARG A 431 17.85 0.24 -15.03
N TRP A 432 16.87 0.97 -15.55
CA TRP A 432 15.49 0.51 -15.67
C TRP A 432 14.88 1.05 -16.97
N GLY A 433 14.42 0.15 -17.84
CA GLY A 433 13.96 0.53 -19.17
C GLY A 433 13.78 -0.65 -20.11
N PHE A 434 13.84 -0.37 -21.41
CA PHE A 434 13.87 -1.37 -22.49
C PHE A 434 14.57 -0.79 -23.73
N CYS A 435 14.88 -1.67 -24.69
CA CYS A 435 15.45 -1.31 -25.99
C CYS A 435 14.47 -1.47 -27.15
N LEU A 436 14.76 -0.76 -28.23
CA LEU A 436 14.01 -0.78 -29.48
C LEU A 436 14.92 -0.49 -30.67
N ASN A 437 14.45 -0.91 -31.86
CA ASN A 437 14.94 -0.41 -33.14
C ASN A 437 14.45 1.01 -33.43
N CYS A 438 15.16 1.72 -34.28
CA CYS A 438 14.75 3.03 -34.78
C CYS A 438 13.58 2.94 -35.77
N ALA A 439 12.89 4.06 -35.99
CA ALA A 439 11.61 4.10 -36.69
C ALA A 439 11.62 3.66 -38.16
N SER A 440 12.76 3.64 -38.85
CA SER A 440 12.85 3.15 -40.24
C SER A 440 13.09 1.65 -40.36
N GLN A 441 13.42 0.96 -39.26
CA GLN A 441 13.75 -0.46 -39.27
C GLN A 441 12.56 -1.32 -38.87
N GLY A 442 12.57 -2.61 -39.26
CA GLY A 442 11.56 -3.58 -38.85
C GLY A 442 11.68 -3.96 -37.37
N CYS A 443 10.63 -4.55 -36.81
CA CYS A 443 10.67 -5.07 -35.43
C CYS A 443 11.59 -6.28 -35.33
N GLN A 444 12.63 -6.15 -34.51
CA GLN A 444 13.43 -7.27 -34.06
C GLN A 444 13.19 -7.40 -32.56
N ASN A 445 12.56 -8.47 -32.08
CA ASN A 445 12.04 -8.51 -30.70
C ASN A 445 12.84 -9.41 -29.76
N ASP A 446 13.76 -10.22 -30.30
CA ASP A 446 14.53 -11.15 -29.49
C ASP A 446 15.67 -10.41 -28.78
N ASP A 447 16.01 -10.85 -27.56
CA ASP A 447 17.04 -10.22 -26.71
C ASP A 447 18.46 -10.20 -27.35
N GLY A 448 18.69 -11.03 -28.37
CA GLY A 448 19.95 -11.10 -29.12
C GLY A 448 19.92 -10.38 -30.47
N ASN A 449 18.82 -9.73 -30.82
CA ASN A 449 18.71 -8.99 -32.07
C ASN A 449 19.30 -7.58 -31.92
N ASP A 450 19.45 -6.91 -33.06
CA ASP A 450 19.92 -5.53 -33.09
C ASP A 450 18.92 -4.60 -32.39
N ALA A 451 19.43 -3.71 -31.55
CA ALA A 451 18.68 -2.68 -30.83
C ALA A 451 19.38 -1.33 -30.94
N ASP A 452 18.85 -0.46 -31.80
CA ASP A 452 19.45 0.85 -32.08
C ASP A 452 19.46 1.80 -30.88
N ALA A 453 18.50 1.65 -29.94
CA ALA A 453 18.30 2.61 -28.86
C ALA A 453 17.67 2.05 -27.57
N ALA A 454 17.72 2.83 -26.49
CA ALA A 454 17.10 2.55 -25.19
C ALA A 454 16.34 3.77 -24.62
N ILE A 455 15.33 3.49 -23.78
CA ILE A 455 14.55 4.48 -23.02
C ILE A 455 14.47 4.08 -21.55
N GLY A 456 14.50 5.06 -20.64
CA GLY A 456 14.37 4.82 -19.20
C GLY A 456 15.30 5.69 -18.34
N ILE A 457 15.90 5.09 -17.31
CA ILE A 457 16.87 5.72 -16.40
C ILE A 457 18.20 4.98 -16.37
N GLY A 458 19.27 5.70 -16.06
CA GLY A 458 20.65 5.24 -16.04
C GLY A 458 21.05 4.68 -17.40
N LEU A 459 21.21 5.54 -18.40
CA LEU A 459 21.34 5.17 -19.81
C LEU A 459 22.78 5.29 -20.31
N ALA A 460 23.16 4.38 -21.20
CA ALA A 460 24.33 4.49 -22.07
C ALA A 460 23.91 4.04 -23.48
N GLY A 461 24.50 4.61 -24.53
CA GLY A 461 24.10 4.28 -25.90
C GLY A 461 25.29 4.26 -26.85
N GLN A 462 25.22 3.39 -27.85
CA GLN A 462 26.30 3.13 -28.82
C GLN A 462 26.76 4.36 -29.60
N ALA A 463 25.82 5.22 -29.98
CA ALA A 463 26.07 6.50 -30.66
C ALA A 463 25.73 7.69 -29.77
N THR A 464 25.77 7.49 -28.46
CA THR A 464 25.52 8.53 -27.47
C THR A 464 26.83 8.80 -26.73
N ASP A 465 27.46 9.91 -27.11
CA ASP A 465 28.73 10.42 -26.58
C ASP A 465 28.74 10.69 -25.06
N THR A 466 27.56 10.78 -24.44
CA THR A 466 27.40 11.06 -23.02
C THR A 466 26.27 10.21 -22.45
N GLU A 467 26.54 9.47 -21.38
CA GLU A 467 25.51 8.76 -20.64
C GLU A 467 24.43 9.72 -20.12
N LEU A 468 23.21 9.21 -19.93
CA LEU A 468 22.10 10.02 -19.45
C LEU A 468 21.59 9.48 -18.12
N GLY A 469 21.31 10.40 -17.19
CA GLY A 469 20.55 10.04 -16.00
C GLY A 469 19.18 9.44 -16.37
N GLY A 470 18.43 10.06 -17.27
CA GLY A 470 17.12 9.57 -17.71
C GLY A 470 16.64 10.22 -19.00
N GLY A 471 15.78 9.53 -19.73
CA GLY A 471 15.27 9.94 -21.03
C GLY A 471 15.38 8.82 -22.05
N TRP A 472 15.99 9.11 -23.21
CA TRP A 472 16.29 8.10 -24.23
C TRP A 472 17.58 8.42 -24.98
N THR A 473 18.24 7.37 -25.48
CA THR A 473 19.51 7.46 -26.23
C THR A 473 19.30 7.96 -27.66
N ALA A 474 20.40 8.13 -28.40
CA ALA A 474 20.33 8.38 -29.84
C ALA A 474 19.50 7.29 -30.57
N TYR A 475 18.94 7.63 -31.73
CA TYR A 475 18.07 6.80 -32.57
C TYR A 475 16.65 6.50 -32.05
N PHE A 476 16.39 6.53 -30.74
CA PHE A 476 15.10 6.13 -30.16
C PHE A 476 13.92 6.87 -30.79
N ALA A 477 13.96 8.20 -30.76
CA ALA A 477 12.91 9.08 -31.27
C ALA A 477 13.41 9.89 -32.48
N SER A 478 14.04 9.21 -33.45
CA SER A 478 14.75 9.83 -34.58
C SER A 478 13.84 10.53 -35.61
N GLY A 479 12.55 10.21 -35.63
CA GLY A 479 11.58 10.80 -36.57
C GLY A 479 10.91 9.72 -37.43
N LYS A 480 9.79 10.08 -38.06
CA LYS A 480 8.97 9.12 -38.81
C LYS A 480 9.72 8.56 -40.01
N GLY A 481 9.95 7.25 -40.01
CA GLY A 481 10.65 6.55 -41.09
C GLY A 481 12.14 6.89 -41.19
N THR A 482 12.75 7.35 -40.11
CA THR A 482 14.19 7.70 -40.07
C THR A 482 14.96 6.88 -39.05
N CYS A 483 16.29 6.88 -39.16
CA CYS A 483 17.22 6.27 -38.21
C CYS A 483 18.46 7.16 -38.05
N SER A 484 18.25 8.36 -37.51
CA SER A 484 19.30 9.37 -37.33
C SER A 484 19.73 9.48 -35.87
N ALA A 485 21.03 9.66 -35.64
CA ALA A 485 21.65 9.75 -34.32
C ALA A 485 21.44 11.12 -33.64
N ASN A 486 20.26 11.71 -33.77
CA ASN A 486 19.97 13.09 -33.39
C ASN A 486 18.86 13.23 -32.33
N SER A 487 18.36 12.12 -31.80
CA SER A 487 17.18 12.11 -30.94
C SER A 487 17.45 12.12 -29.43
N LYS A 488 18.73 12.10 -28.98
CA LYS A 488 19.05 11.99 -27.55
C LYS A 488 18.31 13.05 -26.74
N THR A 489 17.70 12.67 -25.62
CA THR A 489 16.89 13.60 -24.81
C THR A 489 17.04 13.29 -23.33
N PHE A 490 17.28 14.35 -22.54
CA PHE A 490 17.25 14.27 -21.07
C PHE A 490 15.85 14.50 -20.52
N LYS A 491 15.50 13.75 -19.47
CA LYS A 491 14.29 13.95 -18.67
C LYS A 491 14.65 13.89 -17.19
N SER A 492 14.04 14.76 -16.40
CA SER A 492 14.12 14.68 -14.94
C SER A 492 13.22 13.54 -14.45
N VAL A 493 13.74 12.68 -13.56
CA VAL A 493 13.01 11.49 -13.07
C VAL A 493 13.13 11.35 -11.56
N TRP A 494 12.03 11.00 -10.90
CA TRP A 494 11.97 10.70 -9.47
C TRP A 494 11.64 9.24 -9.25
N LEU A 495 12.52 8.53 -8.55
CA LEU A 495 12.35 7.13 -8.20
C LEU A 495 11.85 7.02 -6.76
N TRP A 496 10.61 6.57 -6.61
CA TRP A 496 9.98 6.30 -5.33
C TRP A 496 9.88 4.79 -5.09
N ILE A 497 10.02 4.40 -3.84
CA ILE A 497 9.76 3.03 -3.39
C ILE A 497 8.60 3.01 -2.41
N ASP A 498 7.68 2.08 -2.61
CA ASP A 498 6.67 1.79 -1.60
C ASP A 498 7.32 0.92 -0.53
N SER A 499 7.81 1.58 0.51
CA SER A 499 8.51 0.92 1.59
C SER A 499 7.57 -0.05 2.31
N LEU A 500 8.02 -1.29 2.43
CA LEU A 500 7.38 -2.33 3.24
C LEU A 500 7.63 -2.13 4.73
N ASN A 501 8.57 -1.25 5.10
CA ASN A 501 8.61 -0.76 6.47
C ASN A 501 7.30 0.00 6.68
N LYS A 502 6.53 -0.40 7.68
CA LYS A 502 5.22 0.21 7.94
C LYS A 502 5.42 1.72 8.10
N PRO A 503 4.69 2.58 7.38
CA PRO A 503 4.68 4.00 7.68
C PRO A 503 4.28 4.11 9.15
N LYS A 504 5.13 4.74 9.97
CA LYS A 504 4.81 4.96 11.37
C LYS A 504 3.48 5.72 11.39
N LYS A 505 2.43 5.09 11.94
CA LYS A 505 1.05 5.62 11.96
C LYS A 505 1.09 7.08 12.40
N PRO A 506 0.34 8.00 11.76
CA PRO A 506 0.13 9.32 12.34
C PRO A 506 -0.42 9.13 13.75
N PRO A 507 0.08 9.91 14.71
CA PRO A 507 -0.08 9.55 16.10
C PRO A 507 -1.53 9.69 16.55
N ARG A 508 -1.96 8.69 17.31
CA ARG A 508 -3.29 8.68 17.94
C ARG A 508 -3.31 9.80 18.99
N LYS A 509 -4.37 10.61 18.96
CA LYS A 509 -4.63 11.71 19.92
C LYS A 509 -4.35 11.26 21.36
N GLY A 510 -3.45 11.96 22.07
CA GLY A 510 -3.10 11.65 23.46
C GLY A 510 -2.14 10.47 23.65
N HIS A 511 -1.59 9.90 22.57
CA HIS A 511 -0.58 8.84 22.64
C HIS A 511 0.84 9.41 22.77
N TRP A 512 1.68 8.69 23.51
CA TRP A 512 3.10 8.98 23.67
C TRP A 512 3.90 8.50 22.45
N GLU A 513 4.77 9.35 21.94
CA GLU A 513 5.72 9.02 20.87
C GLU A 513 7.15 9.17 21.36
N LEU A 514 7.97 8.15 21.11
CA LEU A 514 9.36 8.15 21.52
C LEU A 514 10.13 9.08 20.59
N ALA A 515 10.61 10.19 21.13
CA ALA A 515 11.35 11.19 20.38
C ALA A 515 12.86 10.95 20.47
N MET A 516 13.36 10.53 21.64
CA MET A 516 14.78 10.29 21.84
C MET A 516 15.02 9.23 22.92
N LYS A 517 16.05 8.41 22.76
CA LYS A 517 16.64 7.57 23.79
C LYS A 517 18.01 8.09 24.08
N VAL A 518 18.27 8.26 25.36
CA VAL A 518 19.53 8.74 25.86
C VAL A 518 20.17 7.62 26.66
N GLY A 519 21.25 7.06 26.13
CA GLY A 519 21.96 5.92 26.69
C GLY A 519 22.94 6.33 27.77
N LYS A 520 23.70 5.33 28.26
CA LYS A 520 24.79 5.53 29.23
C LYS A 520 26.08 5.97 28.54
N THR A 521 26.01 7.01 27.72
CA THR A 521 27.13 7.54 26.93
C THR A 521 27.14 9.08 26.93
N ALA A 522 28.20 9.67 26.36
CA ALA A 522 28.30 11.11 26.15
C ALA A 522 27.66 11.61 24.83
N THR A 523 27.20 10.71 23.95
CA THR A 523 26.75 11.06 22.58
C THR A 523 25.60 12.06 22.56
N LEU A 524 24.67 11.94 23.50
CA LEU A 524 23.53 12.84 23.67
C LEU A 524 23.70 13.75 24.91
N GLY A 525 24.95 14.12 25.22
CA GLY A 525 25.30 15.16 26.18
C GLY A 525 24.71 16.54 25.85
N PHE A 526 24.87 17.51 26.75
CA PHE A 526 24.32 18.85 26.58
C PHE A 526 24.72 19.49 25.24
N SER A 527 25.98 19.40 24.84
CA SER A 527 26.52 20.08 23.65
C SER A 527 26.26 19.34 22.35
N SER A 528 25.60 18.17 22.39
CA SER A 528 25.32 17.39 21.18
C SER A 528 24.49 18.20 20.16
N PRO A 529 24.93 18.32 18.90
CA PRO A 529 24.18 19.05 17.88
C PRO A 529 22.81 18.41 17.60
N LEU A 530 22.67 17.11 17.90
CA LEU A 530 21.44 16.33 17.72
C LEU A 530 20.24 16.88 18.52
N TRP A 531 20.45 17.72 19.53
CA TRP A 531 19.34 18.42 20.20
C TRP A 531 18.68 19.50 19.32
N THR A 532 19.41 20.00 18.32
CA THR A 532 19.05 21.23 17.57
C THR A 532 19.06 21.07 16.05
N THR A 533 19.70 20.04 15.51
CA THR A 533 19.68 19.73 14.07
C THR A 533 18.54 18.77 13.70
N ASP A 534 18.34 18.52 12.40
CA ASP A 534 17.38 17.53 11.91
C ASP A 534 17.94 16.10 11.84
N ASP A 535 19.24 15.94 12.07
CA ASP A 535 19.92 14.65 11.93
C ASP A 535 19.30 13.62 12.88
N LEU A 536 19.11 12.41 12.38
CA LEU A 536 18.65 11.27 13.16
C LEU A 536 19.86 10.49 13.67
N LEU A 537 19.66 9.76 14.77
CA LEU A 537 20.67 8.86 15.33
C LEU A 537 20.02 7.51 15.56
N ASN A 538 20.58 6.44 14.99
CA ASN A 538 20.10 5.06 15.19
C ASN A 538 18.57 4.94 15.12
N SER A 539 17.92 5.54 14.11
CA SER A 539 16.45 5.71 14.08
C SER A 539 15.65 4.40 13.93
N GLY A 540 16.32 3.31 13.54
CA GLY A 540 15.81 1.95 13.53
C GLY A 540 15.98 1.19 14.86
N SER A 541 16.65 1.79 15.84
CA SER A 541 16.93 1.21 17.14
C SER A 541 15.64 0.79 17.87
N PRO A 542 15.53 -0.48 18.32
CA PRO A 542 14.36 -0.95 19.06
C PRO A 542 14.12 -0.14 20.34
N MET A 543 12.85 0.08 20.68
CA MET A 543 12.47 0.82 21.89
C MET A 543 13.08 0.25 23.17
N ALA A 544 13.22 -1.07 23.27
CA ALA A 544 13.68 -1.72 24.49
C ALA A 544 15.20 -1.60 24.73
N THR A 545 16.00 -1.21 23.72
CA THR A 545 17.46 -1.12 23.88
C THR A 545 17.88 0.20 24.51
N GLU A 546 18.99 0.20 25.25
CA GLU A 546 19.52 1.39 25.94
C GLU A 546 20.48 2.23 25.09
N GLU A 547 20.67 1.90 23.81
CA GLU A 547 21.54 2.67 22.92
C GLU A 547 20.94 4.06 22.60
N ASP A 548 21.82 5.04 22.39
CA ASP A 548 21.41 6.38 21.98
C ASP A 548 20.67 6.35 20.65
N ALA A 549 19.51 7.01 20.60
CA ALA A 549 18.73 7.13 19.39
C ALA A 549 17.95 8.44 19.36
N LYS A 550 17.82 9.03 18.19
CA LYS A 550 16.94 10.15 17.91
C LYS A 550 16.01 9.76 16.76
N TYR A 551 14.71 9.88 17.03
CA TYR A 551 13.67 9.48 16.10
C TYR A 551 13.05 10.70 15.44
N ASP A 552 12.41 10.46 14.29
CA ASP A 552 11.70 11.49 13.53
C ASP A 552 10.71 12.31 14.38
N ALA A 553 10.05 11.68 15.35
CA ALA A 553 9.13 12.34 16.27
C ALA A 553 9.74 13.55 17.00
N PHE A 554 11.05 13.55 17.24
CA PHE A 554 11.75 14.69 17.81
C PHE A 554 11.68 15.94 16.91
N ASN A 555 11.73 15.75 15.59
CA ASN A 555 11.74 16.80 14.58
C ASN A 555 10.34 17.14 14.07
N THR A 556 9.36 16.25 14.19
CA THR A 556 8.08 16.39 13.47
C THR A 556 6.85 16.49 14.36
N VAL A 557 6.87 15.99 15.60
CA VAL A 557 5.63 15.83 16.38
C VAL A 557 5.33 17.06 17.25
N PRO A 558 4.19 17.74 17.04
CA PRO A 558 3.75 18.81 17.93
C PRO A 558 3.21 18.28 19.26
N PHE A 559 3.52 18.99 20.35
CA PHE A 559 3.09 18.59 21.70
C PHE A 559 2.84 19.77 22.64
N LYS A 560 2.13 19.48 23.73
CA LYS A 560 2.06 20.32 24.95
C LYS A 560 2.47 19.52 26.19
N LYS A 561 2.78 18.22 26.04
CA LYS A 561 3.11 17.34 27.14
C LYS A 561 4.27 16.43 26.75
N VAL A 562 5.24 16.29 27.63
CA VAL A 562 6.42 15.42 27.48
C VAL A 562 6.56 14.50 28.68
N ARG A 563 7.31 13.42 28.53
CA ARG A 563 7.78 12.62 29.66
C ARG A 563 9.19 12.11 29.43
N MET A 564 9.91 11.91 30.52
CA MET A 564 11.16 11.15 30.53
C MET A 564 10.97 9.92 31.42
N CYS A 565 11.27 8.73 30.91
CA CYS A 565 11.18 7.47 31.63
C CYS A 565 12.58 6.95 31.92
N ILE A 566 12.90 6.71 33.19
CA ILE A 566 14.27 6.44 33.65
C ILE A 566 14.45 4.94 33.90
N GLY A 567 15.47 4.35 33.27
CA GLY A 567 15.81 2.93 33.39
C GLY A 567 14.86 1.96 32.69
N SER A 568 13.75 2.46 32.12
CA SER A 568 12.84 1.64 31.31
C SER A 568 12.08 2.49 30.30
N PRO A 569 11.61 1.91 29.16
CA PRO A 569 10.96 2.69 28.11
C PRO A 569 9.62 3.32 28.49
N GLY A 570 8.82 2.66 29.33
CA GLY A 570 7.42 3.05 29.56
C GLY A 570 7.01 3.17 31.02
N SER A 571 7.92 2.90 31.96
CA SER A 571 7.67 2.99 33.40
C SER A 571 8.69 3.89 34.07
N ASN A 572 8.47 4.22 35.35
CA ASN A 572 9.37 5.11 36.09
C ASN A 572 9.55 6.48 35.41
N CYS A 573 8.44 7.12 35.03
CA CYS A 573 8.46 8.36 34.27
C CYS A 573 8.16 9.60 35.10
N VAL A 574 8.75 10.73 34.68
CA VAL A 574 8.38 12.09 35.07
C VAL A 574 7.66 12.72 33.88
N GLU A 575 6.45 13.23 34.09
CA GLU A 575 5.67 13.90 33.05
C GLU A 575 5.63 15.42 33.30
N HIS A 576 5.66 16.20 32.23
CA HIS A 576 5.56 17.65 32.29
C HIS A 576 4.62 18.18 31.20
N VAL A 577 3.80 19.16 31.56
CA VAL A 577 2.81 19.80 30.69
C VAL A 577 3.19 21.27 30.56
N PHE A 578 3.41 21.71 29.33
CA PHE A 578 3.74 23.10 29.04
C PHE A 578 2.49 23.99 29.03
N SER A 579 2.66 25.26 29.36
CA SER A 579 1.60 26.27 29.23
C SER A 579 1.23 26.52 27.76
N LYS A 580 2.24 26.45 26.86
CA LYS A 580 2.12 26.64 25.41
C LYS A 580 2.41 25.36 24.62
N LYS A 581 2.00 25.35 23.35
CA LYS A 581 2.30 24.28 22.40
C LYS A 581 3.68 24.50 21.77
N TYR A 582 4.45 23.42 21.63
CA TYR A 582 5.67 23.39 20.83
C TYR A 582 5.42 22.69 19.49
N LYS A 583 6.07 23.18 18.43
CA LYS A 583 5.99 22.59 17.08
C LYS A 583 6.57 21.17 17.04
N ASN A 584 7.67 20.96 17.76
CA ASN A 584 8.39 19.70 17.91
C ASN A 584 9.48 19.87 19.00
N ALA A 585 10.18 18.79 19.34
CA ALA A 585 11.18 18.80 20.41
C ALA A 585 12.43 19.58 20.00
N LYS A 586 12.82 19.51 18.72
CA LYS A 586 13.87 20.36 18.15
C LYS A 586 13.63 21.84 18.47
N THR A 587 12.42 22.34 18.24
CA THR A 587 12.06 23.74 18.53
C THR A 587 12.16 24.06 20.02
N LEU A 588 11.75 23.14 20.90
CA LEU A 588 11.90 23.30 22.36
C LEU A 588 13.39 23.42 22.75
N PHE A 589 14.23 22.50 22.30
CA PHE A 589 15.64 22.46 22.68
C PHE A 589 16.50 23.49 21.93
N SER A 590 16.02 24.08 20.84
CA SER A 590 16.64 25.24 20.16
C SER A 590 16.28 26.61 20.77
N ALA A 591 15.33 26.71 21.69
CA ALA A 591 14.79 27.98 22.16
C ALA A 591 15.66 28.73 23.20
N GLY A 592 16.89 28.27 23.47
CA GLY A 592 17.70 28.75 24.60
C GLY A 592 17.14 28.33 25.96
N TYR A 593 17.62 28.94 27.04
CA TYR A 593 17.16 28.65 28.41
C TYR A 593 15.68 28.99 28.59
N ILE A 594 14.91 28.00 29.06
CA ILE A 594 13.51 28.16 29.43
C ILE A 594 13.39 27.81 30.91
N ARG A 595 13.21 28.84 31.74
CA ARG A 595 12.87 28.67 33.15
C ARG A 595 11.44 28.14 33.28
N ASP A 596 11.27 27.07 34.04
CA ASP A 596 9.97 26.45 34.28
C ASP A 596 9.89 25.91 35.72
N GLU A 597 9.25 26.68 36.59
CA GLU A 597 9.05 26.34 38.01
C GLU A 597 8.07 25.19 38.22
N THR A 598 7.32 24.78 37.18
CA THR A 598 6.39 23.65 37.26
C THR A 598 7.06 22.29 37.06
N VAL A 599 8.38 22.27 36.84
CA VAL A 599 9.18 21.05 36.88
C VAL A 599 9.03 20.39 38.26
N LYS A 600 8.77 19.08 38.26
CA LYS A 600 8.47 18.34 39.49
C LYS A 600 9.74 17.79 40.15
N ARG A 601 10.40 18.62 40.97
CA ARG A 601 11.62 18.27 41.73
C ARG A 601 11.58 16.87 42.33
N ASP A 602 10.58 16.61 43.17
CA ASP A 602 10.50 15.37 43.95
C ASP A 602 10.23 14.16 43.07
N GLU A 603 9.50 14.32 41.95
CA GLU A 603 9.36 13.24 40.97
C GLU A 603 10.71 12.97 40.29
N ILE A 604 11.46 13.99 39.87
CA ILE A 604 12.79 13.79 39.27
C ILE A 604 13.72 13.06 40.24
N LEU A 605 13.85 13.54 41.49
CA LEU A 605 14.68 12.90 42.51
C LEU A 605 14.23 11.44 42.71
N LYS A 606 12.94 11.20 42.93
CA LYS A 606 12.41 9.84 43.14
C LYS A 606 12.67 8.90 41.96
N LYS A 607 12.55 9.39 40.72
CA LYS A 607 12.65 8.54 39.51
C LYS A 607 14.10 8.29 39.08
N PHE A 608 14.99 9.26 39.28
CA PHE A 608 16.44 9.06 39.08
C PHE A 608 17.08 8.25 40.22
N GLY A 609 16.55 8.40 41.44
CA GLY A 609 16.91 7.62 42.62
C GLY A 609 18.31 7.90 43.19
N PRO A 610 18.74 9.15 43.40
CA PRO A 610 19.89 9.41 44.26
C PRO A 610 19.56 9.00 45.70
N ALA A 611 20.57 8.57 46.46
CA ALA A 611 20.36 8.16 47.85
C ALA A 611 19.89 9.35 48.71
N GLU A 612 18.96 9.12 49.63
CA GLU A 612 18.49 10.18 50.53
C GLU A 612 19.65 10.75 51.37
N GLY A 613 19.71 12.08 51.49
CA GLY A 613 20.78 12.80 52.17
C GLY A 613 22.11 12.85 51.43
N SER A 614 22.25 12.24 50.25
CA SER A 614 23.48 12.31 49.43
C SER A 614 23.57 13.58 48.58
N TYR A 615 22.48 14.30 48.45
CA TYR A 615 22.34 15.61 47.79
C TYR A 615 21.73 16.59 48.78
N GLN A 616 21.90 17.89 48.53
CA GLN A 616 21.28 18.90 49.36
C GLN A 616 19.78 19.02 49.02
N ASP A 617 18.90 18.80 49.99
CA ASP A 617 17.45 18.92 49.79
C ASP A 617 16.99 20.38 49.86
N CYS A 618 17.06 21.07 48.72
CA CYS A 618 16.68 22.48 48.56
C CYS A 618 15.62 22.66 47.48
N PRO A 619 14.92 23.82 47.47
CA PRO A 619 14.27 24.30 46.25
C PRO A 619 15.19 24.21 45.03
N MET A 620 14.61 23.95 43.86
CA MET A 620 15.40 23.82 42.63
C MET A 620 15.99 25.18 42.24
N GLN A 621 17.26 25.17 41.83
CA GLN A 621 17.87 26.30 41.14
C GLN A 621 17.78 26.07 39.62
N ARG A 622 17.44 27.13 38.86
CA ARG A 622 17.25 27.08 37.40
C ARG A 622 16.46 25.87 36.87
N PRO A 623 15.27 25.53 37.41
CA PRO A 623 14.49 24.43 36.88
C PRO A 623 14.00 24.73 35.46
N GLY A 624 14.03 23.73 34.56
CA GLY A 624 13.45 23.87 33.23
C GLY A 624 14.22 23.16 32.13
N PHE A 625 14.32 23.83 30.98
CA PHE A 625 14.90 23.29 29.75
C PHE A 625 16.08 24.15 29.27
N ASN A 626 17.10 23.50 28.71
CA ASN A 626 18.38 24.12 28.31
C ASN A 626 18.98 24.98 29.43
N ILE A 627 19.04 24.41 30.64
CA ILE A 627 19.54 25.10 31.83
C ILE A 627 21.06 25.12 31.78
N GLU A 628 21.63 26.23 32.25
CA GLU A 628 23.05 26.41 32.47
C GLU A 628 23.19 27.12 33.81
N CYS A 629 23.62 26.39 34.84
CA CYS A 629 23.85 26.90 36.18
C CYS A 629 25.04 27.86 36.18
N ASN A 630 25.17 28.70 37.23
CA ASN A 630 26.19 29.73 37.31
C ASN A 630 27.62 29.17 37.12
N ASP A 631 27.89 28.00 37.70
CA ASP A 631 29.22 27.38 37.72
C ASP A 631 29.43 26.39 36.56
N GLY A 632 28.59 26.46 35.52
CA GLY A 632 28.80 25.71 34.28
C GLY A 632 28.24 24.30 34.26
N ASN A 633 27.49 23.88 35.29
CA ASN A 633 26.63 22.69 35.21
C ASN A 633 25.44 22.95 34.27
N LYS A 634 25.04 21.97 33.45
CA LYS A 634 24.02 22.15 32.42
C LYS A 634 23.12 20.94 32.28
N ALA A 635 21.87 21.15 31.88
CA ALA A 635 20.93 20.10 31.51
C ALA A 635 19.98 20.56 30.38
N ARG A 636 19.68 19.68 29.43
CA ARG A 636 18.64 19.94 28.42
C ARG A 636 17.25 19.91 29.02
N TRP A 637 17.01 19.04 30.01
CA TRP A 637 15.84 19.10 30.88
C TRP A 637 16.23 18.61 32.27
N GLY A 638 16.04 19.46 33.29
CA GLY A 638 16.49 19.18 34.65
C GLY A 638 16.44 20.40 35.58
N PHE A 639 17.27 20.36 36.62
CA PHE A 639 17.53 21.49 37.52
C PHE A 639 18.93 21.37 38.16
N CYS A 640 19.38 22.46 38.79
CA CYS A 640 20.65 22.57 39.50
C CYS A 640 20.45 22.49 41.02
N LEU A 641 21.47 22.03 41.74
CA LEU A 641 21.53 21.99 43.21
C LEU A 641 22.98 22.08 43.72
N ASN A 642 23.12 22.46 44.99
CA ASN A 642 24.35 22.29 45.75
C ASN A 642 24.55 20.85 46.23
N CYS A 643 25.80 20.50 46.53
CA CYS A 643 26.15 19.21 47.15
C CYS A 643 25.78 19.17 48.64
N ALA A 644 25.70 17.96 49.21
CA ALA A 644 25.11 17.72 50.53
C ALA A 644 25.86 18.33 51.73
N SER A 645 27.11 18.78 51.56
CA SER A 645 27.85 19.47 52.64
C SER A 645 27.61 20.98 52.68
N GLN A 646 26.91 21.53 51.70
CA GLN A 646 26.70 22.97 51.56
C GLN A 646 25.26 23.38 51.93
N GLY A 647 25.07 24.66 52.24
CA GLY A 647 23.74 25.24 52.49
C GLY A 647 22.95 25.46 51.19
N CYS A 648 21.63 25.66 51.30
CA CYS A 648 20.79 25.95 50.15
C CYS A 648 21.09 27.32 49.54
N GLN A 649 21.42 27.35 48.24
CA GLN A 649 21.54 28.58 47.48
C GLN A 649 20.62 28.54 46.25
N ASN A 650 19.41 29.10 46.38
CA ASN A 650 18.33 28.83 45.43
C ASN A 650 18.22 29.87 44.29
N ASP A 651 18.89 31.02 44.39
CA ASP A 651 18.84 32.04 43.33
C ASP A 651 19.62 31.56 42.10
N ASP A 652 19.12 31.88 40.91
CA ASP A 652 19.74 31.48 39.64
C ASP A 652 21.18 32.03 39.45
N SER A 653 21.57 33.03 40.26
CA SER A 653 22.91 33.64 40.30
C SER A 653 23.85 33.02 41.34
N ASN A 654 23.35 32.14 42.20
CA ASN A 654 24.15 31.53 43.26
C ASN A 654 24.96 30.34 42.74
N ASP A 655 25.88 29.87 43.57
CA ASP A 655 26.69 28.70 43.27
C ASP A 655 25.83 27.43 43.16
N ALA A 656 26.13 26.62 42.16
CA ALA A 656 25.45 25.39 41.79
C ALA A 656 26.46 24.27 41.51
N ASP A 657 26.73 23.45 42.53
CA ASP A 657 27.75 22.41 42.42
C ASP A 657 27.43 21.36 41.34
N ALA A 658 26.14 21.09 41.09
CA ALA A 658 25.72 19.98 40.24
C ALA A 658 24.36 20.15 39.54
N ALA A 659 24.09 19.28 38.57
CA ALA A 659 22.81 19.18 37.85
C ALA A 659 22.33 17.72 37.71
N ILE A 660 21.00 17.55 37.63
CA ILE A 660 20.32 16.26 37.42
C ILE A 660 19.31 16.37 36.28
N GLY A 661 19.22 15.34 35.43
CA GLY A 661 18.28 15.30 34.31
C GLY A 661 18.80 14.58 33.07
N ILE A 662 18.53 15.15 31.90
CA ILE A 662 19.00 14.66 30.58
C ILE A 662 19.76 15.75 29.81
N GLY A 663 20.65 15.33 28.91
CA GLY A 663 21.56 16.15 28.14
C GLY A 663 22.43 17.00 29.05
N LEU A 664 23.36 16.38 29.76
CA LEU A 664 24.11 16.99 30.85
C LEU A 664 25.54 17.36 30.45
N ALA A 665 26.04 18.44 31.05
CA ALA A 665 27.46 18.78 31.10
C ALA A 665 27.76 19.32 32.50
N GLY A 666 28.92 19.00 33.08
CA GLY A 666 29.29 19.44 34.42
C GLY A 666 30.68 20.04 34.49
N GLN A 667 30.89 20.92 35.46
CA GLN A 667 32.15 21.64 35.67
C GLN A 667 33.35 20.74 36.01
N ALA A 668 33.09 19.63 36.71
CA ALA A 668 34.10 18.65 37.13
C ALA A 668 33.82 17.26 36.55
N THR A 669 33.14 17.19 35.41
CA THR A 669 32.93 15.95 34.66
C THR A 669 33.85 15.94 33.44
N ASP A 670 34.73 14.94 33.36
CA ASP A 670 35.61 14.65 32.22
C ASP A 670 34.87 14.39 30.88
N SER A 671 33.56 14.13 30.94
CA SER A 671 32.70 13.78 29.82
C SER A 671 31.28 14.24 30.10
N GLU A 672 30.60 14.70 29.05
CA GLU A 672 29.17 14.96 29.11
C GLU A 672 28.38 13.67 29.33
N LEU A 673 27.15 13.78 29.83
CA LEU A 673 26.31 12.63 30.09
C LEU A 673 25.00 12.77 29.33
N GLY A 674 24.56 11.67 28.73
CA GLY A 674 23.22 11.59 28.20
C GLY A 674 22.15 11.83 29.27
N GLY A 675 22.16 11.08 30.37
CA GLY A 675 21.20 11.26 31.46
C GLY A 675 21.74 10.77 32.78
N GLY A 676 21.17 11.28 33.88
CA GLY A 676 21.60 10.97 35.24
C GLY A 676 21.89 12.26 36.02
N TRP A 677 23.09 12.34 36.59
CA TRP A 677 23.55 13.55 37.28
C TRP A 677 25.05 13.76 37.13
N THR A 678 25.48 15.03 37.21
CA THR A 678 26.88 15.44 37.09
C THR A 678 27.67 15.15 38.37
N ALA A 679 28.97 15.43 38.34
CA ALA A 679 29.83 15.42 39.53
C ALA A 679 29.25 16.30 40.65
N TYR A 680 29.59 15.99 41.90
CA TYR A 680 29.07 16.57 43.15
C TYR A 680 27.60 16.29 43.47
N PHE A 681 26.78 15.86 42.51
CA PHE A 681 25.43 15.41 42.80
C PHE A 681 25.46 14.05 43.51
N ALA A 682 24.66 13.89 44.55
CA ALA A 682 24.53 12.60 45.26
C ALA A 682 25.88 12.04 45.77
N SER A 683 26.82 12.89 46.19
CA SER A 683 28.18 12.47 46.57
C SER A 683 28.30 11.75 47.92
N GLY A 684 27.21 11.68 48.68
CA GLY A 684 27.15 11.07 50.00
C GLY A 684 26.77 12.08 51.09
N LYS A 685 26.32 11.56 52.24
CA LYS A 685 25.81 12.41 53.32
C LYS A 685 26.90 13.32 53.87
N GLY A 686 26.66 14.63 53.79
CA GLY A 686 27.60 15.65 54.28
C GLY A 686 28.90 15.73 53.47
N THR A 687 28.90 15.31 52.21
CA THR A 687 30.08 15.38 51.34
C THR A 687 29.84 16.27 50.12
N CYS A 688 30.94 16.67 49.47
CA CYS A 688 30.96 17.33 48.17
C CYS A 688 32.10 16.73 47.34
N SER A 689 31.85 15.59 46.71
CA SER A 689 32.89 14.85 45.96
C SER A 689 32.60 14.79 44.47
N ALA A 690 33.63 15.08 43.66
CA ALA A 690 33.56 15.05 42.21
C ALA A 690 33.32 13.63 41.64
N ASN A 691 33.57 12.58 42.42
CA ASN A 691 33.49 11.18 41.98
C ASN A 691 32.07 10.58 42.01
N SER A 692 31.04 11.42 41.92
CA SER A 692 29.64 11.03 42.14
C SER A 692 28.77 11.01 40.88
N LYS A 693 29.35 11.40 39.73
CA LYS A 693 28.67 11.35 38.42
C LYS A 693 28.06 9.96 38.18
N THR A 694 26.86 9.91 37.62
CA THR A 694 26.18 8.64 37.35
C THR A 694 25.38 8.71 36.07
N PHE A 695 25.52 7.69 35.22
CA PHE A 695 24.72 7.52 34.02
C PHE A 695 23.39 6.81 34.32
N LYS A 696 22.32 7.28 33.68
CA LYS A 696 21.02 6.60 33.62
C LYS A 696 20.52 6.61 32.17
N SER A 697 19.97 5.48 31.75
CA SER A 697 19.29 5.38 30.45
C SER A 697 17.91 6.04 30.56
N VAL A 698 17.55 6.90 29.60
CA VAL A 698 16.31 7.68 29.63
C VAL A 698 15.61 7.66 28.28
N TRP A 699 14.30 7.44 28.30
CA TRP A 699 13.45 7.54 27.12
C TRP A 699 12.63 8.83 27.19
N PHE A 700 12.88 9.74 26.26
CA PHE A 700 12.18 11.00 26.13
C PHE A 700 11.04 10.87 25.11
N TRP A 701 9.83 11.15 25.58
CA TRP A 701 8.60 11.03 24.81
C TRP A 701 7.89 12.37 24.70
N VAL A 702 7.23 12.57 23.56
CA VAL A 702 6.32 13.68 23.30
C VAL A 702 4.90 13.14 23.19
N SER A 703 3.91 13.88 23.71
CA SER A 703 2.50 13.53 23.57
C SER A 703 1.89 14.32 22.42
N SER A 704 1.50 13.61 21.36
CA SER A 704 0.91 14.21 20.17
C SER A 704 -0.40 14.95 20.50
N LEU A 705 -0.51 16.19 20.00
CA LEU A 705 -1.74 16.97 20.08
C LEU A 705 -2.20 17.43 18.70
N GLU A 706 -3.49 17.23 18.39
CA GLU A 706 -4.34 18.38 18.06
C GLU A 706 -5.87 18.16 18.15
N GLY A 707 -6.54 19.28 18.48
CA GLY A 707 -7.99 19.47 18.53
C GLY A 707 -8.52 20.03 19.86
N SER A 708 -8.24 21.29 20.19
CA SER A 708 -9.07 22.12 21.10
C SER A 708 -9.86 23.11 20.23
N SER A 709 -11.19 23.19 20.27
CA SER A 709 -11.88 23.92 21.33
C SER A 709 -13.39 23.62 21.31
N LYS A 710 -13.93 23.11 22.42
CA LYS A 710 -15.15 23.61 23.06
C LYS A 710 -15.02 23.34 24.56
N PRO A 711 -15.38 24.29 25.44
CA PRO A 711 -15.39 24.05 26.87
C PRO A 711 -16.48 23.03 27.18
N TYR A 712 -16.11 21.88 27.74
CA TYR A 712 -17.09 21.02 28.39
C TYR A 712 -17.46 21.71 29.71
N THR A 713 -18.60 22.38 29.73
CA THR A 713 -19.34 22.59 30.96
C THR A 713 -19.73 21.20 31.49
N LEU A 714 -19.18 20.84 32.65
CA LEU A 714 -19.68 19.72 33.44
C LEU A 714 -21.10 20.06 33.89
N THR A 715 -22.11 19.57 33.18
CA THR A 715 -23.44 19.38 33.76
C THR A 715 -23.43 18.07 34.54
N LYS A 716 -24.04 18.12 35.73
CA LYS A 716 -23.89 17.18 36.84
C LYS A 716 -24.59 15.83 36.65
N ASP A 717 -25.21 15.58 35.51
CA ASP A 717 -26.10 14.43 35.32
C ASP A 717 -25.59 13.57 34.16
N GLU A 718 -24.93 12.47 34.50
CA GLU A 718 -24.93 11.17 33.78
C GLU A 718 -23.76 10.30 34.29
N TRP A 719 -23.89 9.82 35.53
CA TRP A 719 -23.20 8.61 35.97
C TRP A 719 -24.18 7.44 35.88
N THR A 720 -23.91 6.46 35.00
CA THR A 720 -24.51 5.12 35.11
C THR A 720 -23.46 4.15 35.64
N PRO A 721 -23.62 3.60 36.86
CA PRO A 721 -22.76 2.55 37.39
C PRO A 721 -22.97 1.24 36.59
N VAL A 722 -21.89 0.60 36.12
CA VAL A 722 -21.95 -0.64 35.32
C VAL A 722 -21.78 -1.91 36.17
N MET A 723 -21.80 -1.82 37.51
CA MET A 723 -21.83 -3.03 38.33
C MET A 723 -22.31 -2.76 39.75
N LYS A 724 -23.42 -3.42 40.12
CA LYS A 724 -23.84 -3.63 41.51
C LYS A 724 -23.63 -5.12 41.77
N ILE A 725 -22.62 -5.46 42.56
CA ILE A 725 -22.47 -6.81 43.11
C ILE A 725 -23.33 -6.84 44.36
N ALA A 726 -24.27 -7.78 44.45
CA ALA A 726 -25.01 -8.07 45.67
C ALA A 726 -24.94 -9.58 45.93
N GLU A 727 -24.55 -9.86 47.18
CA GLU A 727 -24.43 -11.10 47.97
C GLU A 727 -24.73 -12.46 47.32
#